data_AF-A0A8R2JQ75-F1
#
_entry.id   AF-A0A8R2JQ75-F1
#
_cell.length_a   1.000
_cell.length_b   1.000
_cell.length_c   1.000
_cell.angle_alpha   90.00
_cell.angle_beta   90.00
_cell.angle_gamma   90.00
#
_symmetry.space_group_name_H-M   'P 1'
#
loop_
_entity.id
_entity.type
_entity.pdbx_description
1 polymer ?
#
loop_
_entity_poly.entity_id
_entity_poly.type
_entity_poly.pdbx_seq_one_letter_code
_entity_poly.pdbx_strand_id
1 'polypeptide(L)'
;MNNNKKIPSVLNVNAEGNTSSFLRAARSGNLDKVIEHLKNKIDINTSNSNGLNALHLASKDGHLEIVKELLKRGANVNSATKKGNTALHIASLAGQYDVVVTLVEHGALVNVQSQNGFTPLYMAAQENHDRVVKYLLANGANQNLATEDGFTPCAVAMQQGHEKVVTVLLENDTKGKVRLPALHIAAKKDDCKAADLLLQNDHNPDVTSKSGFTPLHIASHYGNDGIAKLLLAKGADVNYSAKHNITPLHVAAKWGKSNMVSLLLESGANIEAKTRDGLTALHCAARSGHDQVIDMLLQRNAPISSKTKNGLAALHMAAQGDHVEAAKVLLSNNAPVDDVTVDYLTGLHVAAHCGHIRVAKLLLEKHADPDARALNGFTPLHIACKKNRIKVVELLLKYNASLEATTESGLTPLHVASFMGCMNIVIFLLQHEANPDLPTVRGETPLHLAARANQTDIIRILLRNGAQVDARAREKQTPLHIASRLGNVDIVMLLLAHGAAVDSTTKDLYTALHIASKEGQEEVASVLLENEASVTATTKKGFTPLHLASKYGNIKVTKLLLQKQAPVDAQGKNGVTPLHVASHYDNQAVALMLLDKQASPHATAKNGHTPLHIAAKKNQMDIAVTLLDYGAKANAESKAGFTPLHLSSQEGNVEMTTLLLNHNADPNYKSKNGLTPMHLTAQEDKHKVAVVLDNYHADINPETKAGFTPLHVACHFGQLNMVRFITARQGVNINATTASGYTPLHQAAQQGHSTIVSHLLDKGADPDLLTSQGQTALSISQKLGYISVVEALKNVTKAVPSSTSDEKYKVISPETMQETFMSDSEDEGGDVLQSGSVEYGLNTRAQLTQNVIVSSREETMINEQSYRYLTGEEMKGFGDESAPIDVTRDERCDANTVPPTSIDEALSPQTVYDSYSGPVDNVDIVKYPPHVGRLQWKTFLVSFLVDARGGAMRGCRHSGVRVIVPPRRASMPTRVTCRYLRREKLVHPPPLMEGESLASRILELGPVGAKFLGPVMIEVPNFGSLRGSEREIVVLRSENGETWREHTVEVTDEVVKDILGANFDKEDRDPWHSGNRLTRIVTTEFPHYFAIVSRVKQEVHAIGPEGGMVSSTVVPQVQAVFPQGALTKRIKVGLQVNLFKPRRNVASTCLKKISVNHVPKKKRFSLMW
;
A
#
# COMPACT_ATOMS: atom_id res chain seq x y z
N MET A 1 -32.56 -4.66 52.65
CA MET A 1 -33.95 -4.15 52.49
C MET A 1 -34.66 -5.13 51.56
N ASN A 2 -35.21 -6.26 52.01
CA ASN A 2 -36.44 -6.49 52.79
C ASN A 2 -37.71 -5.82 52.27
N ASN A 3 -38.62 -6.69 51.78
CA ASN A 3 -40.10 -6.72 51.79
C ASN A 3 -40.69 -6.90 50.38
N ASN A 4 -41.47 -7.94 50.08
CA ASN A 4 -42.78 -8.17 50.71
C ASN A 4 -43.30 -9.61 50.62
N LYS A 5 -43.67 -10.12 51.81
CA LYS A 5 -44.88 -10.85 52.22
C LYS A 5 -45.53 -11.94 51.33
N LYS A 6 -45.56 -13.14 51.94
CA LYS A 6 -46.48 -14.28 51.76
C LYS A 6 -47.97 -13.89 51.84
N ILE A 7 -48.80 -14.57 51.04
CA ILE A 7 -50.07 -15.19 51.48
C ILE A 7 -50.14 -16.62 50.90
N PRO A 8 -50.51 -17.65 51.69
CA PRO A 8 -50.59 -19.04 51.25
C PRO A 8 -52.01 -19.45 50.85
N SER A 9 -52.14 -20.38 49.90
CA SER A 9 -53.38 -21.15 49.71
C SER A 9 -53.07 -22.61 49.37
N VAL A 10 -53.56 -23.46 50.27
CA VAL A 10 -53.59 -24.92 50.29
C VAL A 10 -54.16 -25.49 48.98
N LEU A 11 -53.48 -26.49 48.38
CA LEU A 11 -54.05 -27.79 47.92
C LEU A 11 -52.99 -28.61 47.16
N ASN A 12 -52.87 -29.89 47.55
CA ASN A 12 -52.38 -31.05 46.79
C ASN A 12 -50.91 -31.54 46.91
N VAL A 13 -50.46 -31.88 48.13
CA VAL A 13 -49.19 -32.61 48.37
C VAL A 13 -49.34 -34.14 48.20
N ASN A 14 -50.56 -34.68 48.06
CA ASN A 14 -50.81 -36.12 47.91
C ASN A 14 -50.78 -36.64 46.45
N ALA A 15 -50.79 -35.76 45.45
CA ALA A 15 -50.82 -36.16 44.04
C ALA A 15 -49.45 -36.58 43.49
N GLU A 16 -48.35 -35.99 43.97
CA GLU A 16 -46.99 -36.33 43.53
C GLU A 16 -46.54 -37.72 44.01
N GLY A 17 -46.92 -38.11 45.23
CA GLY A 17 -46.61 -39.42 45.79
C GLY A 17 -47.30 -40.58 45.06
N ASN A 18 -48.55 -40.38 44.65
CA ASN A 18 -49.36 -41.41 43.98
C ASN A 18 -48.93 -41.63 42.52
N THR A 19 -48.57 -40.56 41.82
CA THR A 19 -47.95 -40.61 40.48
C THR A 19 -46.61 -41.36 40.50
N SER A 20 -45.75 -41.07 41.48
CA SER A 20 -44.46 -41.74 41.66
C SER A 20 -44.62 -43.25 41.94
N SER A 21 -45.63 -43.63 42.75
CA SER A 21 -45.97 -45.03 43.02
C SER A 21 -46.42 -45.78 41.77
N PHE A 22 -47.32 -45.18 40.97
CA PHE A 22 -47.81 -45.77 39.71
C PHE A 22 -46.67 -46.05 38.71
N LEU A 23 -45.79 -45.07 38.49
CA LEU A 23 -44.64 -45.23 37.59
C LEU A 23 -43.67 -46.31 38.10
N ARG A 24 -43.49 -46.41 39.43
CA ARG A 24 -42.65 -47.46 40.04
C ARG A 24 -43.27 -48.85 39.84
N ALA A 25 -44.58 -48.99 39.97
CA ALA A 25 -45.30 -50.24 39.75
C ALA A 25 -45.16 -50.73 38.30
N ALA A 26 -45.28 -49.82 37.33
CA ALA A 26 -45.06 -50.11 35.91
C ALA A 26 -43.61 -50.55 35.61
N ARG A 27 -42.62 -49.91 36.23
CA ARG A 27 -41.20 -50.29 36.11
C ARG A 27 -40.90 -51.65 36.76
N SER A 28 -41.50 -51.94 37.92
CA SER A 28 -41.26 -53.20 38.63
C SER A 28 -42.04 -54.39 38.09
N GLY A 29 -42.84 -54.23 37.03
CA GLY A 29 -43.61 -55.33 36.45
C GLY A 29 -44.84 -55.75 37.28
N ASN A 30 -45.34 -54.91 38.19
CA ASN A 30 -46.48 -55.27 39.03
C ASN A 30 -47.81 -54.83 38.39
N LEU A 31 -48.40 -55.72 37.59
CA LEU A 31 -49.63 -55.47 36.84
C LEU A 31 -50.83 -55.13 37.76
N ASP A 32 -50.99 -55.84 38.87
CA ASP A 32 -52.13 -55.64 39.77
C ASP A 32 -52.14 -54.23 40.36
N LYS A 33 -50.98 -53.74 40.81
CA LYS A 33 -50.83 -52.37 41.33
C LYS A 33 -51.02 -51.31 40.25
N VAL A 34 -50.58 -51.56 39.02
CA VAL A 34 -50.83 -50.66 37.88
C VAL A 34 -52.33 -50.54 37.62
N ILE A 35 -53.06 -51.66 37.59
CA ILE A 35 -54.51 -51.68 37.39
C ILE A 35 -55.23 -50.98 38.56
N GLU A 36 -54.82 -51.22 39.80
CA GLU A 36 -55.37 -50.56 40.99
C GLU A 36 -55.22 -49.03 40.91
N HIS A 37 -54.02 -48.55 40.58
CA HIS A 37 -53.75 -47.13 40.39
C HIS A 37 -54.59 -46.51 39.26
N LEU A 38 -54.81 -47.23 38.14
CA LEU A 38 -55.68 -46.78 37.05
C LEU A 38 -57.17 -46.76 37.44
N LYS A 39 -57.63 -47.70 38.26
CA LYS A 39 -58.99 -47.68 38.83
C LYS A 39 -59.19 -46.47 39.74
N ASN A 40 -58.14 -46.03 40.43
CA ASN A 40 -58.14 -44.82 41.27
C ASN A 40 -58.04 -43.50 40.46
N LYS A 41 -58.36 -43.54 39.16
CA LYS A 41 -58.40 -42.38 38.24
C LYS A 41 -57.08 -41.61 38.11
N ILE A 42 -55.94 -42.28 38.28
CA ILE A 42 -54.65 -41.71 37.89
C ILE A 42 -54.60 -41.57 36.37
N ASP A 43 -54.10 -40.43 35.89
CA ASP A 43 -53.86 -40.21 34.46
C ASP A 43 -52.82 -41.22 33.94
N ILE A 44 -53.25 -42.07 33.00
CA ILE A 44 -52.42 -43.11 32.39
C ILE A 44 -51.19 -42.56 31.67
N ASN A 45 -51.26 -41.31 31.19
CA ASN A 45 -50.16 -40.64 30.50
C ASN A 45 -49.29 -39.77 31.42
N THR A 46 -49.51 -39.83 32.74
CA THR A 46 -48.66 -39.14 33.71
C THR A 46 -47.20 -39.56 33.54
N SER A 47 -46.29 -38.62 33.72
CA SER A 47 -44.87 -38.84 33.47
C SER A 47 -43.98 -38.23 34.55
N ASN A 48 -42.77 -38.78 34.70
CA ASN A 48 -41.79 -38.22 35.62
C ASN A 48 -41.12 -36.96 35.05
N SER A 49 -40.16 -36.41 35.80
CA SER A 49 -39.41 -35.20 35.42
C SER A 49 -38.67 -35.30 34.07
N ASN A 50 -38.44 -36.51 33.54
CA ASN A 50 -37.80 -36.75 32.22
C ASN A 50 -38.81 -37.03 31.10
N GLY A 51 -40.12 -36.97 31.39
CA GLY A 51 -41.19 -37.30 30.45
C GLY A 51 -41.39 -38.81 30.26
N LEU A 52 -40.87 -39.66 31.14
CA LEU A 52 -41.13 -41.11 31.10
C LEU A 52 -42.47 -41.42 31.75
N ASN A 53 -43.39 -42.04 31.01
CA ASN A 53 -44.69 -42.49 31.49
C ASN A 53 -44.63 -44.00 31.82
N ALA A 54 -45.74 -44.57 32.30
CA ALA A 54 -45.81 -45.99 32.64
C ALA A 54 -45.49 -46.90 31.44
N LEU A 55 -45.93 -46.52 30.22
CA LEU A 55 -45.66 -47.26 29.00
C LEU A 55 -44.15 -47.29 28.67
N HIS A 56 -43.45 -46.15 28.75
CA HIS A 56 -42.01 -46.07 28.56
C HIS A 56 -41.23 -47.00 29.50
N LEU A 57 -41.61 -47.05 30.78
CA LEU A 57 -40.93 -47.84 31.79
C LEU A 57 -41.20 -49.34 31.60
N ALA A 58 -42.45 -49.72 31.36
CA ALA A 58 -42.83 -51.11 31.09
C ALA A 58 -42.17 -51.63 29.80
N SER A 59 -42.08 -50.79 28.76
CA SER A 59 -41.45 -51.15 27.49
C SER A 59 -39.94 -51.33 27.58
N LYS A 60 -39.26 -50.65 28.51
CA LYS A 60 -37.82 -50.82 28.74
C LYS A 60 -37.48 -52.19 29.32
N ASP A 61 -38.21 -52.57 30.35
CA ASP A 61 -37.90 -53.75 31.16
C ASP A 61 -38.62 -55.01 30.63
N GLY A 62 -39.39 -54.89 29.53
CA GLY A 62 -39.98 -56.02 28.81
C GLY A 62 -41.31 -56.52 29.37
N HIS A 63 -42.01 -55.72 30.18
CA HIS A 63 -43.25 -56.12 30.86
C HIS A 63 -44.46 -56.14 29.91
N LEU A 64 -44.51 -57.15 29.03
CA LEU A 64 -45.48 -57.27 27.94
C LEU A 64 -46.94 -57.13 28.38
N GLU A 65 -47.33 -57.81 29.47
CA GLU A 65 -48.72 -57.81 29.94
C GLU A 65 -49.15 -56.44 30.47
N ILE A 66 -48.23 -55.67 31.07
CA ILE A 66 -48.48 -54.28 31.45
C ILE A 66 -48.60 -53.40 30.22
N VAL A 67 -47.73 -53.59 29.22
CA VAL A 67 -47.78 -52.83 27.96
C VAL A 67 -49.13 -53.05 27.26
N LYS A 68 -49.59 -54.30 27.11
CA LYS A 68 -50.90 -54.62 26.53
C LYS A 68 -52.04 -53.97 27.30
N GLU A 69 -52.04 -54.08 28.62
CA GLU A 69 -53.11 -53.52 29.45
C GLU A 69 -53.13 -51.98 29.41
N LEU A 70 -51.96 -51.33 29.39
CA LEU A 70 -51.85 -49.87 29.25
C LEU A 70 -52.38 -49.40 27.88
N LEU A 71 -51.99 -50.07 26.78
CA LEU A 71 -52.46 -49.74 25.42
C LEU A 71 -53.96 -49.97 25.28
N LYS A 72 -54.48 -51.08 25.80
CA LYS A 72 -55.93 -51.39 25.82
C LYS A 72 -56.74 -50.32 26.54
N ARG A 73 -56.18 -49.69 27.57
CA ARG A 73 -56.80 -48.61 28.35
C ARG A 73 -56.56 -47.21 27.76
N GLY A 74 -56.03 -47.12 26.54
CA GLY A 74 -55.87 -45.86 25.82
C GLY A 74 -54.60 -45.08 26.19
N ALA A 75 -53.54 -45.74 26.67
CA ALA A 75 -52.23 -45.10 26.78
C ALA A 75 -51.75 -44.62 25.40
N ASN A 76 -51.22 -43.40 25.32
CA ASN A 76 -50.73 -42.88 24.05
C ASN A 76 -49.42 -43.58 23.64
N VAL A 77 -49.52 -44.48 22.66
CA VAL A 77 -48.40 -45.30 22.14
C VAL A 77 -47.24 -44.46 21.60
N ASN A 78 -47.53 -43.27 21.06
CA ASN A 78 -46.56 -42.36 20.45
C ASN A 78 -46.19 -41.19 21.37
N SER A 79 -46.55 -41.24 22.67
CA SER A 79 -46.06 -40.27 23.64
C SER A 79 -44.54 -40.28 23.63
N ALA A 80 -43.93 -39.10 23.58
CA ALA A 80 -42.48 -38.96 23.59
C ALA A 80 -41.99 -38.43 24.93
N THR A 81 -40.83 -38.90 25.37
CA THR A 81 -40.09 -38.33 26.51
C THR A 81 -39.55 -36.94 26.18
N LYS A 82 -38.96 -36.26 27.17
CA LYS A 82 -38.27 -34.98 26.93
C LYS A 82 -37.13 -35.04 25.92
N LYS A 83 -36.60 -36.24 25.60
CA LYS A 83 -35.57 -36.46 24.57
C LYS A 83 -36.16 -36.89 23.21
N GLY A 84 -37.48 -36.88 23.06
CA GLY A 84 -38.15 -37.35 21.84
C GLY A 84 -38.27 -38.88 21.74
N ASN A 85 -37.80 -39.66 22.72
CA ASN A 85 -37.90 -41.12 22.66
C ASN A 85 -39.33 -41.58 22.95
N THR A 86 -39.90 -42.41 22.08
CA THR A 86 -41.18 -43.10 22.28
C THR A 86 -40.97 -44.46 22.97
N ALA A 87 -42.07 -45.13 23.37
CA ALA A 87 -42.02 -46.50 23.89
C ALA A 87 -41.32 -47.46 22.91
N LEU A 88 -41.52 -47.26 21.60
CA LEU A 88 -40.89 -48.07 20.55
C LEU A 88 -39.36 -47.87 20.53
N HIS A 89 -38.85 -46.64 20.66
CA HIS A 89 -37.40 -46.39 20.76
C HIS A 89 -36.77 -47.17 21.92
N ILE A 90 -37.41 -47.09 23.09
CA ILE A 90 -36.90 -47.69 24.32
C ILE A 90 -36.94 -49.23 24.23
N ALA A 91 -38.02 -49.80 23.71
CA ALA A 91 -38.14 -51.23 23.49
C ALA A 91 -37.13 -51.74 22.44
N SER A 92 -36.91 -50.99 21.36
CA SER A 92 -35.95 -51.34 20.31
C SER A 92 -34.51 -51.27 20.77
N LEU A 93 -34.14 -50.27 21.59
CA LEU A 93 -32.80 -50.19 22.20
C LEU A 93 -32.56 -51.34 23.20
N ALA A 94 -33.58 -51.70 23.98
CA ALA A 94 -33.49 -52.77 24.99
C ALA A 94 -33.63 -54.19 24.41
N GLY A 95 -33.93 -54.34 23.12
CA GLY A 95 -34.07 -55.64 22.46
C GLY A 95 -35.36 -56.40 22.81
N GLN A 96 -36.40 -55.70 23.30
CA GLN A 96 -37.64 -56.31 23.76
C GLN A 96 -38.56 -56.65 22.59
N TYR A 97 -38.28 -57.77 21.90
CA TYR A 97 -38.95 -58.17 20.66
C TYR A 97 -40.49 -58.21 20.78
N ASP A 98 -41.04 -58.91 21.76
CA ASP A 98 -42.50 -59.09 21.90
C ASP A 98 -43.22 -57.75 22.21
N VAL A 99 -42.54 -56.86 22.93
CA VAL A 99 -43.02 -55.50 23.21
C VAL A 99 -42.98 -54.66 21.94
N VAL A 100 -41.91 -54.73 21.14
CA VAL A 100 -41.81 -54.05 19.84
C VAL A 100 -42.95 -54.48 18.92
N VAL A 101 -43.21 -55.79 18.81
CA VAL A 101 -44.33 -56.34 18.02
C VAL A 101 -45.65 -55.74 18.47
N THR A 102 -45.93 -55.82 19.78
CA THR A 102 -47.19 -55.32 20.36
C THR A 102 -47.38 -53.82 20.14
N LEU A 103 -46.31 -53.02 20.31
CA LEU A 103 -46.36 -51.57 20.11
C LEU A 103 -46.67 -51.22 18.64
N VAL A 104 -46.01 -51.89 17.68
CA VAL A 104 -46.23 -51.65 16.24
C VAL A 104 -47.65 -52.06 15.82
N GLU A 105 -48.16 -53.19 16.31
CA GLU A 105 -49.55 -53.63 16.07
C GLU A 105 -50.59 -52.63 16.61
N HIS A 106 -50.28 -51.93 17.70
CA HIS A 106 -51.15 -50.89 18.29
C HIS A 106 -50.88 -49.48 17.72
N GLY A 107 -50.26 -49.38 16.54
CA GLY A 107 -50.09 -48.12 15.81
C GLY A 107 -48.90 -47.27 16.25
N ALA A 108 -47.86 -47.87 16.84
CA ALA A 108 -46.59 -47.16 17.06
C ALA A 108 -45.95 -46.78 15.72
N LEU A 109 -45.55 -45.52 15.61
CA LEU A 109 -44.90 -45.01 14.40
C LEU A 109 -43.44 -45.52 14.33
N VAL A 110 -43.17 -46.39 13.35
CA VAL A 110 -41.87 -47.08 13.18
C VAL A 110 -40.69 -46.17 12.79
N ASN A 111 -40.98 -44.99 12.24
CA ASN A 111 -39.99 -44.06 11.67
C ASN A 111 -39.85 -42.75 12.46
N VAL A 112 -40.34 -42.70 13.71
CA VAL A 112 -40.19 -41.50 14.55
C VAL A 112 -38.72 -41.27 14.85
N GLN A 113 -38.31 -40.01 14.84
CA GLN A 113 -36.97 -39.60 15.24
C GLN A 113 -37.01 -38.96 16.63
N SER A 114 -36.11 -39.39 17.51
CA SER A 114 -35.78 -38.68 18.74
C SER A 114 -35.16 -37.31 18.45
N GLN A 115 -34.86 -36.52 19.49
CA GLN A 115 -34.26 -35.17 19.31
C GLN A 115 -32.98 -35.16 18.48
N ASN A 116 -32.15 -36.21 18.54
CA ASN A 116 -30.90 -36.27 17.77
C ASN A 116 -31.06 -37.03 16.44
N GLY A 117 -32.30 -37.27 16.00
CA GLY A 117 -32.56 -37.98 14.75
C GLY A 117 -32.52 -39.51 14.85
N PHE A 118 -32.30 -40.11 16.03
CA PHE A 118 -32.29 -41.58 16.18
C PHE A 118 -33.68 -42.16 15.94
N THR A 119 -33.78 -43.21 15.12
CA THR A 119 -35.00 -44.00 14.92
C THR A 119 -34.98 -45.29 15.77
N PRO A 120 -36.13 -45.96 15.97
CA PRO A 120 -36.14 -47.28 16.63
C PRO A 120 -35.25 -48.30 15.93
N LEU A 121 -35.20 -48.26 14.59
CA LEU A 121 -34.31 -49.10 13.79
C LEU A 121 -32.81 -48.78 14.04
N TYR A 122 -32.45 -47.51 14.17
CA TYR A 122 -31.08 -47.10 14.53
C TYR A 122 -30.67 -47.68 15.89
N MET A 123 -31.55 -47.57 16.90
CA MET A 123 -31.27 -48.06 18.24
C MET A 123 -31.15 -49.60 18.30
N ALA A 124 -32.03 -50.30 17.59
CA ALA A 124 -31.94 -51.76 17.47
C ALA A 124 -30.64 -52.19 16.76
N ALA A 125 -30.22 -51.44 15.74
CA ALA A 125 -29.01 -51.72 15.00
C ALA A 125 -27.73 -51.45 15.81
N GLN A 126 -27.73 -50.41 16.66
CA GLN A 126 -26.62 -50.08 17.55
C GLN A 126 -26.33 -51.18 18.59
N GLU A 127 -27.37 -51.85 19.09
CA GLU A 127 -27.28 -52.83 20.18
C GLU A 127 -27.32 -54.30 19.69
N ASN A 128 -27.16 -54.52 18.38
CA ASN A 128 -27.10 -55.86 17.74
C ASN A 128 -28.39 -56.69 17.84
N HIS A 129 -29.57 -56.05 17.89
CA HIS A 129 -30.86 -56.77 18.02
C HIS A 129 -31.42 -57.20 16.66
N ASP A 130 -30.83 -58.23 16.05
CA ASP A 130 -31.15 -58.70 14.70
C ASP A 130 -32.63 -59.05 14.48
N ARG A 131 -33.29 -59.68 15.46
CA ARG A 131 -34.73 -60.01 15.39
C ARG A 131 -35.61 -58.76 15.35
N VAL A 132 -35.26 -57.75 16.15
CA VAL A 132 -35.97 -56.45 16.17
C VAL A 132 -35.74 -55.71 14.86
N VAL A 133 -34.50 -55.68 14.37
CA VAL A 133 -34.15 -55.07 13.08
C VAL A 133 -34.95 -55.69 11.93
N LYS A 134 -34.98 -57.03 11.81
CA LYS A 134 -35.76 -57.74 10.78
C LYS A 134 -37.25 -57.40 10.84
N TYR A 135 -37.82 -57.40 12.05
CA TYR A 135 -39.24 -57.09 12.22
C TYR A 135 -39.58 -55.63 11.90
N LEU A 136 -38.76 -54.68 12.34
CA LEU A 136 -38.94 -53.26 12.02
C LEU A 136 -38.86 -53.01 10.51
N LEU A 137 -37.87 -53.59 9.82
CA LEU A 137 -37.74 -53.49 8.36
C LEU A 137 -38.96 -54.09 7.64
N ALA A 138 -39.42 -55.27 8.06
CA ALA A 138 -40.61 -55.91 7.51
C ALA A 138 -41.89 -55.07 7.68
N ASN A 139 -41.94 -54.20 8.70
CA ASN A 139 -43.04 -53.28 8.98
C ASN A 139 -42.79 -51.84 8.50
N GLY A 140 -41.93 -51.66 7.49
CA GLY A 140 -41.76 -50.38 6.80
C GLY A 140 -40.83 -49.38 7.49
N ALA A 141 -39.94 -49.85 8.38
CA ALA A 141 -38.89 -48.99 8.93
C ALA A 141 -37.91 -48.55 7.82
N ASN A 142 -37.68 -47.24 7.73
CA ASN A 142 -36.84 -46.63 6.71
C ASN A 142 -35.40 -46.55 7.21
N GLN A 143 -34.57 -47.48 6.75
CA GLN A 143 -33.14 -47.51 7.05
C GLN A 143 -32.31 -46.37 6.42
N ASN A 144 -32.91 -45.52 5.58
CA ASN A 144 -32.25 -44.33 5.05
C ASN A 144 -32.36 -43.11 5.96
N LEU A 145 -33.19 -43.16 7.02
CA LEU A 145 -33.30 -42.06 7.97
C LEU A 145 -32.01 -41.98 8.79
N ALA A 146 -31.27 -40.89 8.57
CA ALA A 146 -30.05 -40.60 9.27
C ALA A 146 -30.32 -39.74 10.51
N THR A 147 -29.43 -39.84 11.48
CA THR A 147 -29.32 -38.93 12.62
C THR A 147 -28.96 -37.52 12.19
N GLU A 148 -29.00 -36.55 13.11
CA GLU A 148 -28.53 -35.18 12.82
C GLU A 148 -27.08 -35.13 12.33
N ASP A 149 -26.24 -36.06 12.79
CA ASP A 149 -24.84 -36.22 12.39
C ASP A 149 -24.68 -37.04 11.08
N GLY A 150 -25.78 -37.44 10.44
CA GLY A 150 -25.76 -38.18 9.18
C GLY A 150 -25.53 -39.70 9.30
N PHE A 151 -25.49 -40.27 10.51
CA PHE A 151 -25.36 -41.73 10.69
C PHE A 151 -26.67 -42.47 10.42
N THR A 152 -26.59 -43.50 9.60
CA THR A 152 -27.67 -44.45 9.32
C THR A 152 -27.60 -45.66 10.26
N PRO A 153 -28.68 -46.46 10.40
CA PRO A 153 -28.65 -47.73 11.14
C PRO A 153 -27.52 -48.68 10.69
N CYS A 154 -27.20 -48.71 9.39
CA CYS A 154 -26.10 -49.52 8.88
C CYS A 154 -24.74 -48.99 9.33
N ALA A 155 -24.54 -47.66 9.30
CA ALA A 155 -23.27 -47.05 9.70
C ALA A 155 -22.96 -47.31 11.19
N VAL A 156 -23.96 -47.20 12.07
CA VAL A 156 -23.76 -47.49 13.51
C VAL A 156 -23.53 -48.98 13.76
N ALA A 157 -24.23 -49.88 13.06
CA ALA A 157 -23.99 -51.32 13.17
C ALA A 157 -22.55 -51.69 12.77
N MET A 158 -22.01 -51.06 11.71
CA MET A 158 -20.61 -51.24 11.30
C MET A 158 -19.62 -50.63 12.29
N GLN A 159 -19.92 -49.46 12.84
CA GLN A 159 -19.08 -48.83 13.86
C GLN A 159 -18.91 -49.73 15.10
N GLN A 160 -19.97 -50.46 15.46
CA GLN A 160 -19.99 -51.37 16.61
C GLN A 160 -19.54 -52.81 16.27
N GLY A 161 -19.38 -53.16 14.99
CA GLY A 161 -18.93 -54.49 14.55
C GLY A 161 -20.04 -55.57 14.52
N HIS A 162 -21.29 -55.17 14.34
CA HIS A 162 -22.46 -56.07 14.42
C HIS A 162 -22.75 -56.76 13.08
N GLU A 163 -21.95 -57.78 12.74
CA GLU A 163 -21.98 -58.46 11.44
C GLU A 163 -23.38 -58.94 10.99
N LYS A 164 -24.15 -59.53 11.89
CA LYS A 164 -25.50 -60.08 11.60
C LYS A 164 -26.51 -58.99 11.26
N VAL A 165 -26.38 -57.82 11.90
CA VAL A 165 -27.27 -56.69 11.63
C VAL A 165 -26.85 -55.99 10.34
N VAL A 166 -25.54 -55.84 10.10
CA VAL A 166 -25.00 -55.25 8.86
C VAL A 166 -25.47 -56.06 7.64
N THR A 167 -25.35 -57.38 7.67
CA THR A 167 -25.85 -58.26 6.59
C THR A 167 -27.33 -58.06 6.33
N VAL A 168 -28.18 -58.07 7.37
CA VAL A 168 -29.62 -57.86 7.24
C VAL A 168 -29.97 -56.49 6.65
N LEU A 169 -29.30 -55.43 7.09
CA LEU A 169 -29.54 -54.07 6.59
C LEU A 169 -29.12 -53.93 5.13
N LEU A 170 -27.97 -54.51 4.75
CA LEU A 170 -27.46 -54.47 3.37
C LEU A 170 -28.32 -55.28 2.40
N GLU A 171 -28.83 -56.44 2.81
CA GLU A 171 -29.77 -57.25 2.01
C GLU A 171 -31.08 -56.49 1.69
N ASN A 172 -31.53 -55.63 2.61
CA ASN A 172 -32.76 -54.84 2.43
C ASN A 172 -32.52 -53.47 1.76
N ASP A 173 -31.27 -53.03 1.55
CA ASP A 173 -30.94 -51.71 0.99
C ASP A 173 -30.86 -51.73 -0.54
N THR A 174 -31.94 -51.26 -1.18
CA THR A 174 -32.08 -51.23 -2.65
C THR A 174 -31.66 -49.91 -3.30
N LYS A 175 -31.24 -48.87 -2.56
CA LYS A 175 -31.10 -47.49 -3.10
C LYS A 175 -29.74 -46.81 -2.88
N GLY A 176 -28.73 -47.47 -2.32
CA GLY A 176 -27.30 -47.08 -2.39
C GLY A 176 -26.87 -45.81 -1.64
N LYS A 177 -27.78 -44.97 -1.14
CA LYS A 177 -27.45 -43.73 -0.39
C LYS A 177 -26.83 -43.99 1.00
N VAL A 178 -27.12 -45.14 1.61
CA VAL A 178 -26.72 -45.51 2.98
C VAL A 178 -25.26 -45.97 3.07
N ARG A 179 -24.66 -46.34 1.92
CA ARG A 179 -23.38 -47.06 1.85
C ARG A 179 -22.14 -46.17 1.92
N LEU A 180 -22.28 -44.85 1.70
CA LEU A 180 -21.15 -43.92 1.66
C LEU A 180 -20.41 -43.81 3.01
N PRO A 181 -21.07 -43.63 4.18
CA PRO A 181 -20.36 -43.64 5.47
C PRO A 181 -19.85 -45.04 5.85
N ALA A 182 -20.60 -46.08 5.48
CA ALA A 182 -20.32 -47.48 5.80
C ALA A 182 -18.97 -47.96 5.26
N LEU A 183 -18.64 -47.66 3.99
CA LEU A 183 -17.36 -48.09 3.40
C LEU A 183 -16.15 -47.37 4.02
N HIS A 184 -16.30 -46.10 4.39
CA HIS A 184 -15.25 -45.36 5.12
C HIS A 184 -15.01 -45.93 6.52
N ILE A 185 -16.08 -46.35 7.21
CA ILE A 185 -15.99 -47.00 8.53
C ILE A 185 -15.32 -48.37 8.40
N ALA A 186 -15.68 -49.16 7.37
CA ALA A 186 -15.01 -50.42 7.08
C ALA A 186 -13.49 -50.19 6.88
N ALA A 187 -13.12 -49.22 6.05
CA ALA A 187 -11.73 -48.86 5.79
C ALA A 187 -10.97 -48.43 7.05
N LYS A 188 -11.62 -47.70 7.99
CA LYS A 188 -11.04 -47.33 9.29
C LYS A 188 -10.80 -48.54 10.19
N LYS A 189 -11.70 -49.55 10.15
CA LYS A 189 -11.69 -50.73 11.03
C LYS A 189 -10.98 -51.96 10.45
N ASP A 190 -10.53 -51.89 9.19
CA ASP A 190 -9.98 -53.03 8.44
C ASP A 190 -11.00 -54.18 8.24
N ASP A 191 -12.29 -53.85 8.12
CA ASP A 191 -13.35 -54.85 7.93
C ASP A 191 -13.50 -55.23 6.44
N CYS A 192 -12.64 -56.14 5.98
CA CYS A 192 -12.64 -56.63 4.60
C CYS A 192 -13.95 -57.32 4.20
N LYS A 193 -14.64 -58.00 5.12
CA LYS A 193 -15.86 -58.75 4.80
C LYS A 193 -17.01 -57.80 4.54
N ALA A 194 -17.23 -56.83 5.42
CA ALA A 194 -18.26 -55.82 5.22
C ALA A 194 -17.94 -54.96 3.98
N ALA A 195 -16.68 -54.60 3.75
CA ALA A 195 -16.28 -53.89 2.54
C ALA A 195 -16.54 -54.70 1.25
N ASP A 196 -16.28 -56.01 1.23
CA ASP A 196 -16.57 -56.85 0.05
C ASP A 196 -18.07 -56.90 -0.22
N LEU A 197 -18.90 -57.11 0.81
CA LEU A 197 -20.37 -57.08 0.70
C LEU A 197 -20.89 -55.72 0.19
N LEU A 198 -20.31 -54.62 0.68
CA LEU A 198 -20.67 -53.27 0.22
C LEU A 198 -20.33 -53.03 -1.26
N LEU A 199 -19.26 -53.67 -1.76
CA LEU A 199 -18.74 -53.49 -3.13
C LEU A 199 -19.28 -54.52 -4.14
N GLN A 200 -19.99 -55.57 -3.71
CA GLN A 200 -20.54 -56.63 -4.59
C GLN A 200 -21.60 -56.14 -5.60
N ASN A 201 -22.22 -54.97 -5.39
CA ASN A 201 -23.29 -54.43 -6.24
C ASN A 201 -22.85 -53.22 -7.08
N ASP A 202 -21.66 -53.25 -7.70
CA ASP A 202 -21.18 -52.21 -8.64
C ASP A 202 -21.01 -50.79 -8.03
N HIS A 203 -20.57 -50.73 -6.77
CA HIS A 203 -20.37 -49.46 -6.07
C HIS A 203 -18.96 -48.92 -6.30
N ASN A 204 -18.86 -47.62 -6.56
CA ASN A 204 -17.60 -46.92 -6.74
C ASN A 204 -16.73 -47.05 -5.45
N PRO A 205 -15.54 -47.67 -5.50
CA PRO A 205 -14.64 -47.74 -4.34
C PRO A 205 -14.02 -46.39 -3.95
N ASP A 206 -14.07 -45.40 -4.84
CA ASP A 206 -13.55 -44.03 -4.64
C ASP A 206 -14.61 -43.03 -4.18
N VAL A 207 -15.59 -43.52 -3.42
CA VAL A 207 -16.56 -42.65 -2.73
C VAL A 207 -15.83 -41.68 -1.82
N THR A 208 -16.20 -40.40 -1.85
CA THR A 208 -15.50 -39.38 -1.07
C THR A 208 -16.31 -38.98 0.15
N SER A 209 -15.62 -38.80 1.27
CA SER A 209 -16.14 -38.10 2.44
C SER A 209 -16.24 -36.58 2.20
N LYS A 210 -16.82 -35.83 3.14
CA LYS A 210 -16.90 -34.35 3.06
C LYS A 210 -15.52 -33.67 2.90
N SER A 211 -14.45 -34.28 3.41
CA SER A 211 -13.08 -33.80 3.27
C SER A 211 -12.44 -34.15 1.92
N GLY A 212 -13.11 -34.95 1.09
CA GLY A 212 -12.61 -35.46 -0.18
C GLY A 212 -11.77 -36.73 -0.05
N PHE A 213 -11.64 -37.32 1.15
CA PHE A 213 -10.92 -38.57 1.35
C PHE A 213 -11.76 -39.76 0.90
N THR A 214 -11.13 -40.68 0.18
CA THR A 214 -11.71 -41.99 -0.19
C THR A 214 -11.46 -43.04 0.91
N PRO A 215 -12.14 -44.20 0.90
CA PRO A 215 -11.81 -45.34 1.75
C PRO A 215 -10.32 -45.70 1.72
N LEU A 216 -9.68 -45.62 0.55
CA LEU A 216 -8.24 -45.90 0.42
C LEU A 216 -7.37 -44.87 1.15
N HIS A 217 -7.76 -43.58 1.20
CA HIS A 217 -7.07 -42.58 2.02
C HIS A 217 -7.16 -42.90 3.52
N ILE A 218 -8.34 -43.33 3.98
CA ILE A 218 -8.55 -43.72 5.37
C ILE A 218 -7.75 -44.98 5.70
N ALA A 219 -7.82 -46.02 4.87
CA ALA A 219 -6.99 -47.21 5.04
C ALA A 219 -5.50 -46.85 5.11
N SER A 220 -5.05 -45.90 4.27
CA SER A 220 -3.66 -45.42 4.24
C SER A 220 -3.24 -44.67 5.51
N HIS A 221 -4.15 -43.93 6.12
CA HIS A 221 -3.93 -43.24 7.39
C HIS A 221 -3.68 -44.22 8.54
N TYR A 222 -4.53 -45.26 8.65
CA TYR A 222 -4.43 -46.23 9.73
C TYR A 222 -3.37 -47.31 9.48
N GLY A 223 -3.02 -47.56 8.21
CA GLY A 223 -2.11 -48.64 7.80
C GLY A 223 -2.83 -49.98 7.66
N ASN A 224 -4.09 -49.95 7.23
CA ASN A 224 -4.94 -51.13 7.11
C ASN A 224 -4.72 -51.80 5.75
N ASP A 225 -3.65 -52.61 5.67
CA ASP A 225 -3.19 -53.22 4.41
C ASP A 225 -4.21 -54.22 3.83
N GLY A 226 -4.98 -54.90 4.69
CA GLY A 226 -5.97 -55.91 4.29
C GLY A 226 -7.07 -55.30 3.44
N ILE A 227 -7.76 -54.29 3.97
CA ILE A 227 -8.83 -53.60 3.25
C ILE A 227 -8.30 -52.78 2.07
N ALA A 228 -7.08 -52.23 2.16
CA ALA A 228 -6.47 -51.54 1.02
C ALA A 228 -6.27 -52.46 -0.19
N LYS A 229 -5.80 -53.70 0.01
CA LYS A 229 -5.70 -54.71 -1.06
C LYS A 229 -7.06 -55.02 -1.67
N LEU A 230 -8.09 -55.17 -0.84
CA LEU A 230 -9.45 -55.40 -1.31
C LEU A 230 -9.98 -54.21 -2.14
N LEU A 231 -9.83 -52.98 -1.65
CA LEU A 231 -10.26 -51.76 -2.34
C LEU A 231 -9.57 -51.63 -3.70
N LEU A 232 -8.25 -51.83 -3.76
CA LEU A 232 -7.48 -51.81 -4.99
C LEU A 232 -7.91 -52.92 -5.97
N ALA A 233 -8.15 -54.14 -5.48
CA ALA A 233 -8.66 -55.24 -6.30
C ALA A 233 -10.08 -54.97 -6.85
N LYS A 234 -10.88 -54.17 -6.14
CA LYS A 234 -12.20 -53.71 -6.58
C LYS A 234 -12.16 -52.42 -7.42
N GLY A 235 -10.98 -51.97 -7.81
CA GLY A 235 -10.80 -50.86 -8.76
C GLY A 235 -10.66 -49.47 -8.12
N ALA A 236 -10.28 -49.36 -6.84
CA ALA A 236 -9.97 -48.07 -6.22
C ALA A 236 -8.79 -47.40 -6.93
N ASP A 237 -8.92 -46.11 -7.24
CA ASP A 237 -7.83 -45.32 -7.80
C ASP A 237 -6.75 -45.07 -6.73
N VAL A 238 -5.63 -45.77 -6.89
CA VAL A 238 -4.43 -45.64 -6.04
C VAL A 238 -3.88 -44.21 -6.01
N ASN A 239 -4.16 -43.42 -7.05
CA ASN A 239 -3.71 -42.04 -7.24
C ASN A 239 -4.81 -41.01 -6.99
N TYR A 240 -5.95 -41.41 -6.44
CA TYR A 240 -7.06 -40.50 -6.22
C TYR A 240 -6.60 -39.30 -5.41
N SER A 241 -6.91 -38.10 -5.90
CA SER A 241 -6.48 -36.86 -5.26
C SER A 241 -7.64 -36.23 -4.49
N ALA A 242 -7.52 -36.22 -3.16
CA ALA A 242 -8.44 -35.50 -2.29
C ALA A 242 -8.26 -33.97 -2.39
N LYS A 243 -8.94 -33.21 -1.52
CA LYS A 243 -8.70 -31.76 -1.37
C LYS A 243 -7.20 -31.48 -1.19
N HIS A 244 -6.73 -30.39 -1.79
CA HIS A 244 -5.31 -30.02 -1.84
C HIS A 244 -4.40 -31.02 -2.56
N ASN A 245 -4.94 -31.85 -3.45
CA ASN A 245 -4.20 -32.86 -4.23
C ASN A 245 -3.44 -33.85 -3.34
N ILE A 246 -4.00 -34.20 -2.18
CA ILE A 246 -3.42 -35.21 -1.30
C ILE A 246 -3.80 -36.58 -1.85
N THR A 247 -2.82 -37.49 -1.95
CA THR A 247 -3.03 -38.87 -2.42
C THR A 247 -2.89 -39.85 -1.25
N PRO A 248 -3.37 -41.10 -1.38
CA PRO A 248 -3.19 -42.13 -0.35
C PRO A 248 -1.72 -42.34 0.03
N LEU A 249 -0.81 -42.24 -0.95
CA LEU A 249 0.63 -42.35 -0.73
C LEU A 249 1.19 -41.21 0.14
N HIS A 250 0.71 -39.97 -0.03
CA HIS A 250 1.09 -38.85 0.85
C HIS A 250 0.68 -39.11 2.30
N VAL A 251 -0.52 -39.66 2.50
CA VAL A 251 -1.06 -39.97 3.83
C VAL A 251 -0.26 -41.09 4.48
N ALA A 252 -0.04 -42.21 3.78
CA ALA A 252 0.77 -43.32 4.28
C ALA A 252 2.19 -42.88 4.64
N ALA A 253 2.79 -42.02 3.81
CA ALA A 253 4.13 -41.49 4.05
C ALA A 253 4.21 -40.51 5.23
N LYS A 254 3.19 -39.65 5.41
CA LYS A 254 3.09 -38.74 6.57
C LYS A 254 3.01 -39.49 7.90
N TRP A 255 2.32 -40.64 7.92
CA TRP A 255 2.08 -41.42 9.15
C TRP A 255 3.02 -42.63 9.31
N GLY A 256 4.05 -42.74 8.47
CA GLY A 256 5.08 -43.76 8.62
C GLY A 256 4.60 -45.19 8.37
N LYS A 257 3.57 -45.38 7.54
CA LYS A 257 2.98 -46.69 7.27
C LYS A 257 3.76 -47.43 6.18
N SER A 258 4.93 -47.98 6.53
CA SER A 258 5.87 -48.61 5.58
C SER A 258 5.22 -49.70 4.72
N ASN A 259 4.45 -50.63 5.29
CA ASN A 259 3.78 -51.69 4.54
C ASN A 259 2.77 -51.14 3.53
N MET A 260 1.99 -50.14 3.95
CA MET A 260 1.03 -49.46 3.10
C MET A 260 1.74 -48.70 1.96
N VAL A 261 2.86 -48.03 2.24
CA VAL A 261 3.67 -47.36 1.20
C VAL A 261 4.15 -48.38 0.16
N SER A 262 4.68 -49.54 0.59
CA SER A 262 5.06 -50.63 -0.34
C SER A 262 3.88 -51.08 -1.19
N LEU A 263 2.73 -51.36 -0.56
CA LEU A 263 1.51 -51.83 -1.22
C LEU A 263 1.01 -50.82 -2.26
N LEU A 264 0.94 -49.54 -1.91
CA LEU A 264 0.48 -48.48 -2.82
C LEU A 264 1.44 -48.34 -4.01
N LEU A 265 2.75 -48.35 -3.78
CA LEU A 265 3.75 -48.26 -4.86
C LEU A 265 3.71 -49.49 -5.78
N GLU A 266 3.55 -50.69 -5.23
CA GLU A 266 3.38 -51.94 -6.00
C GLU A 266 2.09 -51.92 -6.83
N SER A 267 1.08 -51.21 -6.35
CA SER A 267 -0.21 -51.04 -7.03
C SER A 267 -0.25 -49.85 -8.00
N GLY A 268 0.90 -49.23 -8.30
CA GLY A 268 1.01 -48.16 -9.30
C GLY A 268 0.80 -46.75 -8.77
N ALA A 269 0.99 -46.50 -7.46
CA ALA A 269 0.99 -45.15 -6.91
C ALA A 269 2.10 -44.28 -7.54
N ASN A 270 1.74 -43.08 -7.97
CA ASN A 270 2.65 -42.10 -8.49
C ASN A 270 3.51 -41.52 -7.37
N ILE A 271 4.76 -41.96 -7.31
CA ILE A 271 5.76 -41.54 -6.32
C ILE A 271 6.09 -40.04 -6.40
N GLU A 272 5.88 -39.43 -7.57
CA GLU A 272 6.12 -38.00 -7.82
C GLU A 272 4.87 -37.14 -7.69
N ALA A 273 3.74 -37.71 -7.24
CA ALA A 273 2.54 -36.95 -7.00
C ALA A 273 2.83 -35.76 -6.08
N LYS A 274 2.24 -34.60 -6.40
CA LYS A 274 2.45 -33.36 -5.66
C LYS A 274 1.12 -32.83 -5.11
N THR A 275 1.13 -32.49 -3.83
CA THR A 275 0.06 -31.71 -3.21
C THR A 275 -0.04 -30.32 -3.84
N ARG A 276 -1.07 -29.56 -3.45
CA ARG A 276 -1.26 -28.17 -3.86
C ARG A 276 -0.02 -27.32 -3.61
N ASP A 277 0.77 -27.57 -2.56
CA ASP A 277 1.97 -26.79 -2.22
C ASP A 277 3.27 -27.41 -2.75
N GLY A 278 3.16 -28.44 -3.58
CA GLY A 278 4.29 -29.10 -4.21
C GLY A 278 4.98 -30.14 -3.32
N LEU A 279 4.41 -30.51 -2.18
CA LEU A 279 4.93 -31.61 -1.34
C LEU A 279 4.74 -32.94 -2.07
N THR A 280 5.78 -33.77 -2.06
CA THR A 280 5.73 -35.18 -2.47
C THR A 280 5.64 -36.08 -1.24
N ALA A 281 5.38 -37.38 -1.41
CA ALA A 281 5.40 -38.35 -0.32
C ALA A 281 6.73 -38.33 0.46
N LEU A 282 7.86 -38.13 -0.23
CA LEU A 282 9.19 -38.00 0.38
C LEU A 282 9.27 -36.78 1.32
N HIS A 283 8.66 -35.64 0.94
CA HIS A 283 8.61 -34.47 1.82
C HIS A 283 7.79 -34.75 3.09
N CYS A 284 6.64 -35.41 2.97
CA CYS A 284 5.78 -35.75 4.10
C CYS A 284 6.49 -36.69 5.09
N ALA A 285 7.17 -37.72 4.58
CA ALA A 285 7.95 -38.65 5.40
C ALA A 285 9.14 -37.94 6.08
N ALA A 286 9.87 -37.09 5.35
CA ALA A 286 10.98 -36.31 5.89
C ALA A 286 10.54 -35.31 6.97
N ARG A 287 9.41 -34.63 6.79
CA ARG A 287 8.86 -33.66 7.76
C ARG A 287 8.41 -34.30 9.06
N SER A 288 8.03 -35.58 9.01
CA SER A 288 7.50 -36.35 10.14
C SER A 288 8.54 -37.30 10.74
N GLY A 289 9.72 -37.40 10.13
CA GLY A 289 10.85 -38.16 10.64
C GLY A 289 10.78 -39.67 10.39
N HIS A 290 10.06 -40.11 9.37
CA HIS A 290 9.90 -41.54 9.05
C HIS A 290 11.03 -42.04 8.14
N ASP A 291 12.20 -42.28 8.71
CA ASP A 291 13.43 -42.69 8.02
C ASP A 291 13.29 -43.97 7.19
N GLN A 292 12.57 -44.99 7.69
CA GLN A 292 12.31 -46.23 6.93
C GLN A 292 11.49 -45.99 5.65
N VAL A 293 10.49 -45.10 5.74
CA VAL A 293 9.67 -44.73 4.57
C VAL A 293 10.48 -43.90 3.59
N ILE A 294 11.35 -43.02 4.08
CA ILE A 294 12.26 -42.24 3.23
C ILE A 294 13.18 -43.18 2.45
N ASP A 295 13.82 -44.13 3.13
CA ASP A 295 14.72 -45.10 2.50
C ASP A 295 13.99 -45.93 1.44
N MET A 296 12.80 -46.44 1.77
CA MET A 296 11.95 -47.17 0.84
C MET A 296 11.55 -46.35 -0.39
N LEU A 297 11.14 -45.08 -0.21
CA LEU A 297 10.78 -44.19 -1.31
C LEU A 297 11.99 -43.93 -2.23
N LEU A 298 13.18 -43.71 -1.65
CA LEU A 298 14.41 -43.49 -2.41
C LEU A 298 14.85 -44.75 -3.18
N GLN A 299 14.74 -45.93 -2.58
CA GLN A 299 14.99 -47.21 -3.26
C GLN A 299 14.04 -47.45 -4.44
N ARG A 300 12.82 -46.91 -4.37
CA ARG A 300 11.83 -46.91 -5.48
C ARG A 300 12.00 -45.71 -6.42
N ASN A 301 13.19 -45.09 -6.45
CA ASN A 301 13.57 -43.95 -7.29
C ASN A 301 12.75 -42.68 -7.08
N ALA A 302 12.30 -42.39 -5.85
CA ALA A 302 11.71 -41.08 -5.54
C ALA A 302 12.73 -39.95 -5.82
N PRO A 303 12.33 -38.87 -6.51
CA PRO A 303 13.23 -37.77 -6.83
C PRO A 303 13.66 -37.00 -5.57
N ILE A 304 14.88 -37.27 -5.10
CA ILE A 304 15.46 -36.67 -3.88
C ILE A 304 15.60 -35.13 -3.96
N SER A 305 15.77 -34.61 -5.17
CA SER A 305 15.91 -33.17 -5.47
C SER A 305 14.57 -32.47 -5.74
N SER A 306 13.44 -33.16 -5.52
CA SER A 306 12.13 -32.52 -5.65
C SER A 306 11.99 -31.35 -4.69
N LYS A 307 11.38 -30.28 -5.16
CA LYS A 307 11.14 -29.06 -4.39
C LYS A 307 9.65 -28.73 -4.33
N THR A 308 9.24 -28.24 -3.16
CA THR A 308 7.94 -27.57 -2.95
C THR A 308 7.87 -26.25 -3.71
N LYS A 309 6.71 -25.59 -3.70
CA LYS A 309 6.54 -24.24 -4.29
C LYS A 309 7.53 -23.20 -3.77
N ASN A 310 7.91 -23.28 -2.50
CA ASN A 310 8.86 -22.36 -1.88
C ASN A 310 10.32 -22.84 -2.03
N GLY A 311 10.55 -23.91 -2.80
CA GLY A 311 11.89 -24.44 -3.04
C GLY A 311 12.42 -25.37 -1.95
N LEU A 312 11.64 -25.71 -0.92
CA LEU A 312 12.09 -26.66 0.11
C LEU A 312 12.21 -28.06 -0.49
N ALA A 313 13.37 -28.68 -0.30
CA ALA A 313 13.62 -30.11 -0.53
C ALA A 313 13.34 -30.95 0.73
N ALA A 314 13.35 -32.28 0.60
CA ALA A 314 13.12 -33.20 1.72
C ALA A 314 14.10 -32.98 2.90
N LEU A 315 15.36 -32.62 2.63
CA LEU A 315 16.35 -32.33 3.68
C LEU A 315 15.95 -31.11 4.53
N HIS A 316 15.35 -30.08 3.91
CA HIS A 316 14.83 -28.92 4.65
C HIS A 316 13.69 -29.31 5.59
N MET A 317 12.84 -30.24 5.17
CA MET A 317 11.72 -30.74 5.98
C MET A 317 12.22 -31.53 7.20
N ALA A 318 13.23 -32.37 7.02
CA ALA A 318 13.88 -33.09 8.11
C ALA A 318 14.58 -32.13 9.10
N ALA A 319 15.25 -31.10 8.57
CA ALA A 319 15.88 -30.04 9.37
C ALA A 319 14.86 -29.21 10.16
N GLN A 320 13.65 -28.99 9.62
CA GLN A 320 12.58 -28.28 10.31
C GLN A 320 12.00 -29.08 11.50
N GLY A 321 11.98 -30.41 11.42
CA GLY A 321 11.44 -31.28 12.48
C GLY A 321 12.46 -31.82 13.49
N ASP A 322 13.73 -31.41 13.40
CA ASP A 322 14.86 -31.98 14.16
C ASP A 322 15.00 -33.52 14.00
N HIS A 323 14.68 -34.04 12.81
CA HIS A 323 14.70 -35.47 12.52
C HIS A 323 16.08 -35.91 11.99
N VAL A 324 16.97 -36.25 12.92
CA VAL A 324 18.37 -36.61 12.63
C VAL A 324 18.48 -37.84 11.73
N GLU A 325 17.78 -38.93 12.04
CA GLU A 325 17.87 -40.16 11.23
C GLU A 325 17.30 -39.96 9.83
N ALA A 326 16.18 -39.23 9.70
CA ALA A 326 15.63 -38.86 8.39
C ALA A 326 16.64 -38.04 7.56
N ALA A 327 17.26 -37.02 8.17
CA ALA A 327 18.30 -36.23 7.51
C ALA A 327 19.53 -37.09 7.13
N LYS A 328 19.92 -38.03 7.99
CA LYS A 328 21.04 -38.94 7.75
C LYS A 328 20.78 -39.89 6.59
N VAL A 329 19.59 -40.47 6.50
CA VAL A 329 19.18 -41.32 5.36
C VAL A 329 19.18 -40.52 4.06
N LEU A 330 18.66 -39.29 4.07
CA LEU A 330 18.68 -38.40 2.90
C LEU A 330 20.12 -38.08 2.44
N LEU A 331 21.00 -37.72 3.37
CA LEU A 331 22.40 -37.39 3.07
C LEU A 331 23.19 -38.61 2.59
N SER A 332 22.94 -39.80 3.16
CA SER A 332 23.53 -41.06 2.70
C SER A 332 23.10 -41.45 1.28
N ASN A 333 21.92 -40.99 0.85
CA ASN A 333 21.41 -41.15 -0.51
C ASN A 333 21.74 -39.95 -1.42
N ASN A 334 22.84 -39.23 -1.12
CA ASN A 334 23.37 -38.11 -1.91
C ASN A 334 22.42 -36.90 -2.04
N ALA A 335 21.57 -36.62 -1.04
CA ALA A 335 20.90 -35.32 -0.97
C ALA A 335 21.95 -34.19 -0.88
N PRO A 336 21.87 -33.13 -1.70
CA PRO A 336 22.80 -32.03 -1.59
C PRO A 336 22.64 -31.33 -0.23
N VAL A 337 23.72 -31.30 0.57
CA VAL A 337 23.71 -30.77 1.93
C VAL A 337 23.34 -29.28 1.97
N ASP A 338 23.86 -28.52 1.00
CA ASP A 338 23.60 -27.10 0.80
C ASP A 338 22.61 -26.84 -0.35
N ASP A 339 21.66 -27.76 -0.57
CA ASP A 339 20.54 -27.43 -1.45
C ASP A 339 19.77 -26.22 -0.89
N VAL A 340 19.25 -25.39 -1.78
CA VAL A 340 18.67 -24.10 -1.42
C VAL A 340 17.20 -23.97 -1.79
N THR A 341 16.45 -23.25 -0.96
CA THR A 341 15.09 -22.78 -1.24
C THR A 341 15.07 -21.62 -2.24
N VAL A 342 13.88 -21.11 -2.58
CA VAL A 342 13.72 -19.90 -3.41
C VAL A 342 14.40 -18.68 -2.77
N ASP A 343 14.40 -18.60 -1.44
CA ASP A 343 15.06 -17.53 -0.68
C ASP A 343 16.53 -17.83 -0.35
N TYR A 344 17.12 -18.82 -1.03
CA TYR A 344 18.49 -19.27 -0.84
C TYR A 344 18.80 -19.84 0.55
N LEU A 345 17.79 -20.22 1.34
CA LEU A 345 17.99 -20.88 2.63
C LEU A 345 18.43 -22.33 2.39
N THR A 346 19.49 -22.77 3.07
CA THR A 346 19.93 -24.16 3.15
C THR A 346 19.25 -24.90 4.32
N GLY A 347 19.42 -26.23 4.40
CA GLY A 347 18.99 -27.01 5.56
C GLY A 347 19.58 -26.48 6.89
N LEU A 348 20.81 -25.97 6.86
CA LEU A 348 21.47 -25.40 8.04
C LEU A 348 20.83 -24.08 8.49
N HIS A 349 20.37 -23.23 7.56
CA HIS A 349 19.59 -22.03 7.90
C HIS A 349 18.29 -22.38 8.62
N VAL A 350 17.58 -23.40 8.13
CA VAL A 350 16.31 -23.87 8.73
C VAL A 350 16.56 -24.43 10.14
N ALA A 351 17.59 -25.26 10.30
CA ALA A 351 17.98 -25.78 11.61
C ALA A 351 18.36 -24.65 12.58
N ALA A 352 19.10 -23.65 12.11
CA ALA A 352 19.50 -22.48 12.91
C ALA A 352 18.32 -21.59 13.31
N HIS A 353 17.35 -21.39 12.41
CA HIS A 353 16.10 -20.68 12.70
C HIS A 353 15.30 -21.36 13.83
N CYS A 354 15.16 -22.68 13.73
CA CYS A 354 14.35 -23.46 14.67
C CYS A 354 15.09 -23.74 15.99
N GLY A 355 16.43 -23.63 16.01
CA GLY A 355 17.26 -23.93 17.18
C GLY A 355 17.59 -25.42 17.31
N HIS A 356 17.57 -26.16 16.20
CA HIS A 356 17.72 -27.62 16.16
C HIS A 356 19.19 -28.01 16.07
N ILE A 357 19.82 -28.15 17.24
CA ILE A 357 21.25 -28.38 17.40
C ILE A 357 21.67 -29.72 16.81
N ARG A 358 20.85 -30.77 16.97
CA ARG A 358 21.22 -32.13 16.55
C ARG A 358 21.31 -32.24 15.04
N VAL A 359 20.29 -31.76 14.32
CA VAL A 359 20.36 -31.72 12.85
C VAL A 359 21.40 -30.72 12.35
N ALA A 360 21.54 -29.54 12.97
CA ALA A 360 22.59 -28.59 12.59
C ALA A 360 23.99 -29.22 12.71
N LYS A 361 24.25 -29.97 13.80
CA LYS A 361 25.51 -30.68 14.00
C LYS A 361 25.74 -31.74 12.93
N LEU A 362 24.72 -32.55 12.61
CA LEU A 362 24.81 -33.54 11.53
C LEU A 362 25.13 -32.89 10.18
N LEU A 363 24.47 -31.77 9.84
CA LEU A 363 24.70 -31.05 8.59
C LEU A 363 26.13 -30.52 8.51
N LEU A 364 26.65 -29.92 9.58
CA LEU A 364 28.02 -29.44 9.66
C LEU A 364 29.05 -30.58 9.58
N GLU A 365 28.79 -31.73 10.24
CA GLU A 365 29.61 -32.94 10.10
C GLU A 365 29.59 -33.51 8.68
N LYS A 366 28.54 -33.23 7.91
CA LYS A 366 28.41 -33.56 6.48
C LYS A 366 28.83 -32.41 5.56
N HIS A 367 29.68 -31.52 6.05
CA HIS A 367 30.32 -30.43 5.31
C HIS A 367 29.34 -29.38 4.75
N ALA A 368 28.21 -29.12 5.45
CA ALA A 368 27.40 -27.93 5.18
C ALA A 368 28.23 -26.66 5.38
N ASP A 369 28.14 -25.71 4.46
CA ASP A 369 28.81 -24.41 4.58
C ASP A 369 28.19 -23.57 5.73
N PRO A 370 28.93 -23.31 6.83
CA PRO A 370 28.44 -22.52 7.96
C PRO A 370 28.22 -21.05 7.61
N ASP A 371 28.79 -20.56 6.51
CA ASP A 371 28.70 -19.18 6.02
C ASP A 371 27.87 -19.07 4.73
N ALA A 372 27.13 -20.13 4.38
CA ALA A 372 26.19 -20.11 3.26
C ALA A 372 25.28 -18.88 3.34
N ARG A 373 25.07 -18.19 2.21
CA ARG A 373 24.34 -16.92 2.16
C ARG A 373 22.95 -17.11 1.59
N ALA A 374 21.94 -16.73 2.36
CA ALA A 374 20.56 -16.57 1.88
C ALA A 374 20.39 -15.33 0.99
N LEU A 375 19.18 -15.08 0.47
CA LEU A 375 18.89 -14.01 -0.51
C LEU A 375 19.38 -12.62 -0.08
N ASN A 376 19.25 -12.28 1.20
CA ASN A 376 19.68 -11.00 1.76
C ASN A 376 21.07 -11.05 2.41
N GLY A 377 21.87 -12.07 2.11
CA GLY A 377 23.20 -12.26 2.67
C GLY A 377 23.21 -12.74 4.13
N PHE A 378 22.07 -13.19 4.65
CA PHE A 378 22.01 -13.80 5.98
C PHE A 378 22.73 -15.14 5.95
N THR A 379 23.64 -15.35 6.90
CA THR A 379 24.23 -16.66 7.20
C THR A 379 23.41 -17.38 8.28
N PRO A 380 23.60 -18.70 8.48
CA PRO A 380 23.02 -19.41 9.61
C PRO A 380 23.29 -18.74 10.97
N LEU A 381 24.48 -18.15 11.14
CA LEU A 381 24.87 -17.44 12.36
C LEU A 381 24.02 -16.19 12.59
N HIS A 382 23.74 -15.40 11.55
CA HIS A 382 22.83 -14.25 11.65
C HIS A 382 21.43 -14.67 12.10
N ILE A 383 20.90 -15.75 11.52
CA ILE A 383 19.56 -16.26 11.86
C ILE A 383 19.53 -16.78 13.30
N ALA A 384 20.56 -17.52 13.73
CA ALA A 384 20.68 -18.00 15.11
C ALA A 384 20.73 -16.83 16.11
N CYS A 385 21.48 -15.77 15.80
CA CYS A 385 21.54 -14.55 16.60
C CYS A 385 20.17 -13.85 16.66
N LYS A 386 19.50 -13.67 15.51
CA LYS A 386 18.17 -13.05 15.42
C LYS A 386 17.12 -13.81 16.24
N LYS A 387 17.18 -15.14 16.24
CA LYS A 387 16.22 -16.02 16.93
C LYS A 387 16.64 -16.39 18.35
N ASN A 388 17.71 -15.78 18.86
CA ASN A 388 18.25 -16.02 20.19
C ASN A 388 18.57 -17.49 20.48
N ARG A 389 19.25 -18.17 19.54
CA ARG A 389 19.60 -19.61 19.62
C ARG A 389 21.05 -19.81 20.04
N ILE A 390 21.39 -19.49 21.30
CA ILE A 390 22.78 -19.50 21.79
C ILE A 390 23.53 -20.82 21.56
N LYS A 391 22.90 -21.96 21.81
CA LYS A 391 23.54 -23.28 21.59
C LYS A 391 23.87 -23.56 20.11
N VAL A 392 23.09 -22.99 19.19
CA VAL A 392 23.39 -23.07 17.76
C VAL A 392 24.49 -22.07 17.39
N VAL A 393 24.51 -20.88 17.98
CA VAL A 393 25.62 -19.93 17.83
C VAL A 393 26.94 -20.55 18.27
N GLU A 394 26.99 -21.15 19.46
CA GLU A 394 28.15 -21.90 19.97
C GLU A 394 28.60 -22.99 18.99
N LEU A 395 27.65 -23.77 18.48
CA LEU A 395 27.94 -24.82 17.50
C LEU A 395 28.49 -24.26 16.19
N LEU A 396 27.89 -23.21 15.64
CA LEU A 396 28.32 -22.61 14.38
C LEU A 396 29.73 -22.02 14.48
N LEU A 397 30.06 -21.32 15.57
CA LEU A 397 31.41 -20.81 15.79
C LEU A 397 32.43 -21.93 15.96
N LYS A 398 32.06 -23.04 16.62
CA LYS A 398 32.92 -24.22 16.72
C LYS A 398 33.26 -24.83 15.36
N TYR A 399 32.39 -24.66 14.37
CA TYR A 399 32.61 -25.07 12.98
C TYR A 399 33.07 -23.90 12.09
N ASN A 400 33.74 -22.91 12.67
CA ASN A 400 34.38 -21.78 11.98
C ASN A 400 33.43 -20.88 11.17
N ALA A 401 32.17 -20.70 11.60
CA ALA A 401 31.30 -19.66 11.03
C ALA A 401 31.93 -18.27 11.24
N SER A 402 31.91 -17.43 10.21
CA SER A 402 32.50 -16.10 10.25
C SER A 402 31.70 -15.14 11.13
N LEU A 403 32.36 -14.62 12.17
CA LEU A 403 31.84 -13.60 13.10
C LEU A 403 31.56 -12.26 12.42
N GLU A 404 32.25 -11.99 11.32
CA GLU A 404 32.22 -10.71 10.60
C GLU A 404 31.56 -10.83 9.22
N ALA A 405 30.94 -11.98 8.92
CA ALA A 405 30.10 -12.10 7.74
C ALA A 405 29.04 -10.99 7.73
N THR A 406 28.81 -10.38 6.57
CA THR A 406 27.87 -9.27 6.44
C THR A 406 26.70 -9.61 5.52
N THR A 407 25.50 -9.19 5.92
CA THR A 407 24.32 -9.18 5.04
C THR A 407 24.51 -8.19 3.88
N GLU A 408 23.60 -8.18 2.89
CA GLU A 408 23.61 -7.17 1.81
C GLU A 408 23.50 -5.72 2.32
N SER A 409 22.98 -5.54 3.54
CA SER A 409 22.90 -4.24 4.22
C SER A 409 24.12 -3.89 5.08
N GLY A 410 25.11 -4.78 5.15
CA GLY A 410 26.32 -4.63 5.96
C GLY A 410 26.15 -5.01 7.43
N LEU A 411 25.03 -5.64 7.83
CA LEU A 411 24.86 -6.12 9.21
C LEU A 411 25.72 -7.36 9.45
N THR A 412 26.46 -7.36 10.56
CA THR A 412 27.15 -8.54 11.12
C THR A 412 26.23 -9.28 12.11
N PRO A 413 26.57 -10.50 12.56
CA PRO A 413 25.86 -11.18 13.64
C PRO A 413 25.75 -10.35 14.92
N LEU A 414 26.79 -9.60 15.27
CA LEU A 414 26.81 -8.71 16.44
C LEU A 414 25.81 -7.54 16.31
N HIS A 415 25.66 -6.96 15.11
CA HIS A 415 24.63 -5.95 14.84
C HIS A 415 23.23 -6.51 15.10
N VAL A 416 22.95 -7.70 14.55
CA VAL A 416 21.65 -8.35 14.68
C VAL A 416 21.36 -8.70 16.14
N ALA A 417 22.32 -9.31 16.84
CA ALA A 417 22.17 -9.64 18.27
C ALA A 417 21.96 -8.39 19.13
N SER A 418 22.68 -7.31 18.84
CA SER A 418 22.58 -6.05 19.58
C SER A 418 21.25 -5.34 19.36
N PHE A 419 20.74 -5.33 18.13
CA PHE A 419 19.43 -4.76 17.80
C PHE A 419 18.28 -5.56 18.41
N MET A 420 18.38 -6.90 18.41
CA MET A 420 17.34 -7.78 18.95
C MET A 420 17.36 -7.89 20.49
N GLY A 421 18.39 -7.34 21.16
CA GLY A 421 18.52 -7.43 22.62
C GLY A 421 19.01 -8.78 23.14
N CYS A 422 19.69 -9.58 22.30
CA CYS A 422 20.16 -10.91 22.66
C CYS A 422 21.42 -10.87 23.54
N MET A 423 21.29 -10.44 24.80
CA MET A 423 22.41 -10.17 25.71
C MET A 423 23.46 -11.27 25.80
N ASN A 424 23.05 -12.51 26.05
CA ASN A 424 24.00 -13.62 26.20
C ASN A 424 24.76 -13.90 24.91
N ILE A 425 24.12 -13.71 23.75
CA ILE A 425 24.77 -13.87 22.44
C ILE A 425 25.73 -12.70 22.18
N VAL A 426 25.36 -11.47 22.51
CA VAL A 426 26.26 -10.31 22.39
C VAL A 426 27.53 -10.52 23.22
N ILE A 427 27.39 -10.92 24.49
CA ILE A 427 28.53 -11.24 25.36
C ILE A 427 29.38 -12.34 24.73
N PHE A 428 28.74 -13.42 24.28
CA PHE A 428 29.44 -14.56 23.71
C PHE A 428 30.20 -14.22 22.43
N LEU A 429 29.62 -13.41 21.53
CA LEU A 429 30.27 -12.94 20.32
C LEU A 429 31.48 -12.03 20.63
N LEU A 430 31.34 -11.11 21.60
CA LEU A 430 32.44 -10.24 22.03
C LEU A 430 33.58 -11.02 22.69
N GLN A 431 33.27 -12.07 23.47
CA GLN A 431 34.27 -12.98 24.04
C GLN A 431 35.04 -13.75 22.96
N HIS A 432 34.46 -13.94 21.78
CA HIS A 432 35.11 -14.51 20.60
C HIS A 432 35.69 -13.43 19.68
N GLU A 433 36.01 -12.25 20.22
CA GLU A 433 36.68 -11.14 19.52
C GLU A 433 35.89 -10.53 18.36
N ALA A 434 34.55 -10.59 18.37
CA ALA A 434 33.74 -9.87 17.39
C ALA A 434 33.93 -8.35 17.53
N ASN A 435 34.29 -7.67 16.44
CA ASN A 435 34.56 -6.24 16.44
C ASN A 435 33.25 -5.41 16.66
N PRO A 436 33.16 -4.61 17.74
CA PRO A 436 31.97 -3.81 18.05
C PRO A 436 31.83 -2.50 17.25
N ASP A 437 32.79 -2.19 16.37
CA ASP A 437 32.84 -0.93 15.62
C ASP A 437 32.69 -1.12 14.09
N LEU A 438 32.46 -2.34 13.62
CA LEU A 438 32.22 -2.56 12.19
C LEU A 438 30.98 -1.78 11.73
N PRO A 439 31.08 -1.00 10.64
CA PRO A 439 29.95 -0.25 10.13
C PRO A 439 29.10 -1.05 9.14
N THR A 440 27.79 -0.83 9.17
CA THR A 440 26.88 -1.20 8.07
C THR A 440 27.12 -0.37 6.80
N VAL A 441 26.38 -0.64 5.73
CA VAL A 441 26.38 0.21 4.51
C VAL A 441 25.94 1.66 4.83
N ARG A 442 25.20 1.88 5.92
CA ARG A 442 24.81 3.22 6.41
C ARG A 442 25.81 3.83 7.38
N GLY A 443 26.95 3.19 7.64
CA GLY A 443 27.93 3.62 8.63
C GLY A 443 27.53 3.37 10.09
N GLU A 444 26.37 2.72 10.33
CA GLU A 444 25.91 2.44 11.70
C GLU A 444 26.65 1.25 12.28
N THR A 445 27.12 1.36 13.52
CA THR A 445 27.75 0.28 14.32
C THR A 445 26.69 -0.45 15.16
N PRO A 446 27.01 -1.61 15.79
CA PRO A 446 26.13 -2.27 16.76
C PRO A 446 25.63 -1.33 17.87
N LEU A 447 26.46 -0.39 18.32
CA LEU A 447 26.10 0.61 19.32
C LEU A 447 24.98 1.56 18.84
N HIS A 448 25.01 1.98 17.58
CA HIS A 448 23.93 2.79 16.98
C HIS A 448 22.61 2.02 16.96
N LEU A 449 22.65 0.74 16.56
CA LEU A 449 21.47 -0.10 16.50
C LEU A 449 20.90 -0.42 17.88
N ALA A 450 21.77 -0.66 18.87
CA ALA A 450 21.36 -0.84 20.26
C ALA A 450 20.71 0.42 20.83
N ALA A 451 21.27 1.61 20.55
CA ALA A 451 20.66 2.90 20.93
C ALA A 451 19.29 3.11 20.27
N ARG A 452 19.14 2.73 18.99
CA ARG A 452 17.89 2.82 18.24
C ARG A 452 16.81 1.85 18.76
N ALA A 453 17.21 0.65 19.16
CA ALA A 453 16.32 -0.39 19.68
C ALA A 453 16.08 -0.28 21.20
N ASN A 454 16.55 0.80 21.85
CA ASN A 454 16.44 1.06 23.28
C ASN A 454 17.02 -0.07 24.17
N GLN A 455 18.19 -0.61 23.80
CA GLN A 455 18.82 -1.76 24.48
C GLN A 455 19.90 -1.29 25.46
N THR A 456 19.50 -0.72 26.60
CA THR A 456 20.39 -0.13 27.62
C THR A 456 21.49 -1.07 28.12
N ASP A 457 21.16 -2.33 28.43
CA ASP A 457 22.14 -3.32 28.90
C ASP A 457 23.16 -3.69 27.83
N ILE A 458 22.71 -3.84 26.59
CA ILE A 458 23.58 -4.11 25.45
C ILE A 458 24.54 -2.95 25.21
N ILE A 459 24.07 -1.71 25.31
CA ILE A 459 24.91 -0.51 25.19
C ILE A 459 26.00 -0.53 26.26
N ARG A 460 25.66 -0.86 27.51
CA ARG A 460 26.63 -0.99 28.60
C ARG A 460 27.68 -2.07 28.30
N ILE A 461 27.26 -3.22 27.76
CA ILE A 461 28.15 -4.31 27.39
C ILE A 461 29.08 -3.88 26.24
N LEU A 462 28.55 -3.28 25.19
CA LEU A 462 29.33 -2.81 24.04
C LEU A 462 30.38 -1.78 24.46
N LEU A 463 29.98 -0.76 25.24
CA LEU A 463 30.90 0.28 25.73
C LEU A 463 32.00 -0.29 26.63
N ARG A 464 31.67 -1.24 27.52
CA ARG A 464 32.67 -1.94 28.35
C ARG A 464 33.65 -2.80 27.54
N ASN A 465 33.26 -3.23 26.34
CA ASN A 465 34.09 -4.01 25.43
C ASN A 465 34.70 -3.13 24.31
N GLY A 466 34.87 -1.82 24.56
CA GLY A 466 35.66 -0.94 23.70
C GLY A 466 34.94 -0.36 22.49
N ALA A 467 33.60 -0.44 22.41
CA ALA A 467 32.85 0.22 21.34
C ALA A 467 33.05 1.74 21.36
N GLN A 468 33.28 2.34 20.19
CA GLN A 468 33.46 3.78 20.04
C GLN A 468 32.15 4.54 20.30
N VAL A 469 32.10 5.24 21.43
CA VAL A 469 30.93 5.99 21.87
C VAL A 469 30.48 7.06 20.86
N ASP A 470 31.43 7.70 20.18
CA ASP A 470 31.21 8.74 19.16
C ASP A 470 31.42 8.24 17.73
N ALA A 471 31.24 6.94 17.51
CA ALA A 471 31.22 6.39 16.15
C ALA A 471 30.24 7.18 15.26
N ARG A 472 30.64 7.46 14.01
CA ARG A 472 29.88 8.33 13.11
C ARG A 472 29.26 7.54 11.95
N ALA A 473 27.94 7.46 11.96
CA ALA A 473 27.17 6.91 10.86
C ALA A 473 27.00 7.91 9.70
N ARG A 474 26.15 7.57 8.73
CA ARG A 474 25.71 8.49 7.66
C ARG A 474 25.17 9.80 8.26
N GLU A 475 25.40 10.90 7.55
CA GLU A 475 25.19 12.26 8.05
C GLU A 475 26.00 12.62 9.31
N LYS A 476 27.07 11.86 9.61
CA LYS A 476 27.91 12.04 10.80
C LYS A 476 27.14 11.97 12.12
N GLN A 477 26.02 11.24 12.16
CA GLN A 477 25.25 11.04 13.40
C GLN A 477 26.00 10.06 14.32
N THR A 478 26.03 10.37 15.62
CA THR A 478 26.54 9.49 16.68
C THR A 478 25.39 8.78 17.39
N PRO A 479 25.64 7.73 18.21
CA PRO A 479 24.62 7.10 19.04
C PRO A 479 23.88 8.10 19.94
N LEU A 480 24.56 9.14 20.44
CA LEU A 480 23.97 10.21 21.25
C LEU A 480 22.89 10.98 20.50
N HIS A 481 23.09 11.24 19.19
CA HIS A 481 22.08 11.89 18.35
C HIS A 481 20.83 11.02 18.18
N ILE A 482 21.00 9.70 18.04
CA ILE A 482 19.88 8.75 17.92
C ILE A 482 19.10 8.70 19.23
N ALA A 483 19.80 8.53 20.37
CA ALA A 483 19.18 8.50 21.68
C ALA A 483 18.42 9.80 22.00
N SER A 484 19.00 10.94 21.63
CA SER A 484 18.36 12.26 21.81
C SER A 484 17.12 12.45 20.93
N ARG A 485 17.11 11.89 19.72
CA ARG A 485 15.92 11.91 18.84
C ARG A 485 14.77 11.10 19.42
N LEU A 486 15.08 9.92 19.95
CA LEU A 486 14.08 8.98 20.46
C LEU A 486 13.60 9.33 21.88
N GLY A 487 14.28 10.24 22.59
CA GLY A 487 13.90 10.63 23.95
C GLY A 487 14.41 9.67 25.02
N ASN A 488 15.40 8.82 24.73
CA ASN A 488 15.87 7.80 25.65
C ASN A 488 16.87 8.39 26.66
N VAL A 489 16.36 8.97 27.76
CA VAL A 489 17.16 9.66 28.79
C VAL A 489 18.24 8.75 29.40
N ASP A 490 17.91 7.51 29.76
CA ASP A 490 18.87 6.57 30.36
C ASP A 490 20.04 6.27 29.42
N ILE A 491 19.78 6.16 28.12
CA ILE A 491 20.81 5.93 27.11
C ILE A 491 21.66 7.18 26.91
N VAL A 492 21.05 8.36 26.89
CA VAL A 492 21.79 9.64 26.82
C VAL A 492 22.73 9.77 28.01
N MET A 493 22.25 9.56 29.24
CA MET A 493 23.08 9.56 30.45
C MET A 493 24.19 8.50 30.37
N LEU A 494 23.87 7.29 29.92
CA LEU A 494 24.85 6.20 29.81
C LEU A 494 25.96 6.53 28.81
N LEU A 495 25.63 7.09 27.65
CA LEU A 495 26.60 7.49 26.63
C LEU A 495 27.48 8.64 27.13
N LEU A 496 26.90 9.68 27.75
CA LEU A 496 27.65 10.79 28.34
C LEU A 496 28.60 10.32 29.44
N ALA A 497 28.15 9.41 30.31
CA ALA A 497 28.98 8.82 31.36
C ALA A 497 30.16 8.00 30.81
N HIS A 498 30.09 7.53 29.56
CA HIS A 498 31.19 6.84 28.87
C HIS A 498 31.94 7.77 27.89
N GLY A 499 31.83 9.08 28.07
CA GLY A 499 32.66 10.07 27.37
C GLY A 499 32.14 10.50 25.99
N ALA A 500 30.84 10.33 25.71
CA ALA A 500 30.25 10.89 24.48
C ALA A 500 30.42 12.42 24.45
N ALA A 501 30.97 12.96 23.36
CA ALA A 501 31.08 14.40 23.19
C ALA A 501 29.70 15.04 22.99
N VAL A 502 29.25 15.81 23.99
CA VAL A 502 27.91 16.41 24.08
C VAL A 502 27.55 17.28 22.85
N ASP A 503 28.53 18.02 22.35
CA ASP A 503 28.40 18.95 21.21
C ASP A 503 28.91 18.36 19.89
N SER A 504 29.04 17.04 19.80
CA SER A 504 29.28 16.36 18.52
C SER A 504 28.23 16.81 17.49
N THR A 505 28.68 17.09 16.26
CA THR A 505 27.82 17.63 15.21
C THR A 505 27.60 16.65 14.06
N THR A 506 26.37 16.60 13.55
CA THR A 506 26.04 15.99 12.26
C THR A 506 26.61 16.78 11.07
N LYS A 507 26.41 16.28 9.85
CA LYS A 507 26.83 16.94 8.59
C LYS A 507 26.26 18.36 8.43
N ASP A 508 25.03 18.59 8.89
CA ASP A 508 24.36 19.90 8.86
C ASP A 508 24.55 20.70 10.16
N LEU A 509 25.53 20.29 10.97
CA LEU A 509 25.91 20.93 12.24
C LEU A 509 24.83 20.89 13.33
N TYR A 510 23.92 19.91 13.29
CA TYR A 510 23.03 19.64 14.43
C TYR A 510 23.81 18.94 15.53
N THR A 511 23.70 19.42 16.77
CA THR A 511 24.13 18.72 17.98
C THR A 511 23.00 17.87 18.55
N ALA A 512 23.29 17.05 19.56
CA ALA A 512 22.27 16.33 20.34
C ALA A 512 21.19 17.27 20.89
N LEU A 513 21.59 18.44 21.41
CA LEU A 513 20.67 19.45 21.96
C LEU A 513 19.77 20.07 20.89
N HIS A 514 20.28 20.28 19.66
CA HIS A 514 19.44 20.72 18.54
C HIS A 514 18.35 19.70 18.21
N ILE A 515 18.69 18.40 18.23
CA ILE A 515 17.73 17.32 17.98
C ILE A 515 16.70 17.27 19.12
N ALA A 516 17.13 17.28 20.38
CA ALA A 516 16.20 17.30 21.52
C ALA A 516 15.26 18.52 21.47
N SER A 517 15.76 19.68 21.07
CA SER A 517 14.98 20.91 20.90
C SER A 517 14.02 20.88 19.73
N LYS A 518 14.34 20.13 18.66
CA LYS A 518 13.45 19.89 17.53
C LYS A 518 12.33 18.90 17.89
N GLU A 519 12.68 17.79 18.52
CA GLU A 519 11.73 16.70 18.82
C GLU A 519 10.94 16.93 20.12
N GLY A 520 11.26 17.98 20.88
CA GLY A 520 10.53 18.36 22.10
C GLY A 520 10.90 17.55 23.35
N GLN A 521 12.09 16.94 23.38
CA GLN A 521 12.54 16.06 24.46
C GLN A 521 13.10 16.88 25.62
N GLU A 522 12.23 17.27 26.57
CA GLU A 522 12.57 18.14 27.72
C GLU A 522 13.62 17.51 28.63
N GLU A 523 13.42 16.27 29.06
CA GLU A 523 14.29 15.59 30.02
C GLU A 523 15.67 15.33 29.41
N VAL A 524 15.71 14.91 28.14
CA VAL A 524 16.96 14.77 27.38
C VAL A 524 17.68 16.12 27.26
N ALA A 525 16.95 17.20 26.93
CA ALA A 525 17.55 18.53 26.86
C ALA A 525 18.11 18.97 28.22
N SER A 526 17.44 18.65 29.33
CA SER A 526 17.95 18.93 30.70
C SER A 526 19.27 18.21 30.96
N VAL A 527 19.31 16.90 30.71
CA VAL A 527 20.52 16.10 30.91
C VAL A 527 21.68 16.61 30.04
N LEU A 528 21.41 16.96 28.77
CA LEU A 528 22.43 17.53 27.89
C LEU A 528 22.97 18.87 28.42
N LEU A 529 22.09 19.76 28.88
CA LEU A 529 22.46 21.07 29.43
C LEU A 529 23.20 20.97 30.78
N GLU A 530 22.86 19.96 31.60
CA GLU A 530 23.60 19.64 32.83
C GLU A 530 25.01 19.12 32.54
N ASN A 531 25.22 18.50 31.38
CA ASN A 531 26.53 18.07 30.88
C ASN A 531 27.16 19.09 29.92
N GLU A 532 26.93 20.38 30.18
CA GLU A 532 27.59 21.51 29.50
C GLU A 532 27.32 21.62 27.98
N ALA A 533 26.19 21.11 27.46
CA ALA A 533 25.81 21.32 26.06
C ALA A 533 25.69 22.81 25.70
N SER A 534 26.25 23.19 24.56
CA SER A 534 26.23 24.59 24.11
C SER A 534 24.83 25.03 23.66
N VAL A 535 24.26 26.02 24.38
CA VAL A 535 23.00 26.70 24.00
C VAL A 535 23.15 27.64 22.80
N THR A 536 24.40 27.97 22.41
CA THR A 536 24.73 28.91 21.32
C THR A 536 25.27 28.22 20.08
N ALA A 537 25.46 26.90 20.11
CA ALA A 537 25.84 26.13 18.93
C ALA A 537 24.87 26.41 17.78
N THR A 538 25.37 26.46 16.55
CA THR A 538 24.55 26.78 15.37
C THR A 538 24.65 25.70 14.30
N THR A 539 23.50 25.40 13.70
CA THR A 539 23.41 24.54 12.51
C THR A 539 24.02 25.23 11.27
N LYS A 540 24.12 24.52 10.15
CA LYS A 540 24.56 25.08 8.85
C LYS A 540 23.71 26.28 8.37
N LYS A 541 22.43 26.34 8.79
CA LYS A 541 21.51 27.47 8.53
C LYS A 541 21.67 28.62 9.54
N GLY A 542 22.51 28.44 10.57
CA GLY A 542 22.72 29.39 11.66
C GLY A 542 21.69 29.29 12.79
N PHE A 543 20.82 28.27 12.81
CA PHE A 543 19.84 28.10 13.88
C PHE A 543 20.49 27.52 15.12
N THR A 544 20.23 28.14 16.27
CA THR A 544 20.53 27.62 17.61
C THR A 544 19.45 26.63 18.08
N PRO A 545 19.65 25.89 19.18
CA PRO A 545 18.60 25.05 19.76
C PRO A 545 17.30 25.81 20.02
N LEU A 546 17.39 27.08 20.47
CA LEU A 546 16.23 27.94 20.71
C LEU A 546 15.46 28.29 19.43
N HIS A 547 16.14 28.46 18.29
CA HIS A 547 15.46 28.63 17.00
C HIS A 547 14.65 27.39 16.61
N LEU A 548 15.19 26.19 16.83
CA LEU A 548 14.49 24.96 16.52
C LEU A 548 13.30 24.76 17.46
N ALA A 549 13.48 24.96 18.77
CA ALA A 549 12.37 24.92 19.73
C ALA A 549 11.26 25.91 19.35
N SER A 550 11.63 27.09 18.84
CA SER A 550 10.70 28.12 18.34
C SER A 550 10.05 27.78 17.00
N LYS A 551 10.70 26.99 16.14
CA LYS A 551 10.13 26.49 14.87
C LYS A 551 9.07 25.43 15.10
N TYR A 552 9.33 24.50 16.01
CA TYR A 552 8.46 23.34 16.26
C TYR A 552 7.49 23.55 17.44
N GLY A 553 7.52 24.71 18.10
CA GLY A 553 6.57 25.04 19.16
C GLY A 553 6.81 24.31 20.48
N ASN A 554 8.06 23.89 20.76
CA ASN A 554 8.40 23.07 21.92
C ASN A 554 8.53 23.92 23.20
N ILE A 555 7.39 24.31 23.79
CA ILE A 555 7.29 25.25 24.93
C ILE A 555 8.20 24.87 26.10
N LYS A 556 8.18 23.60 26.50
CA LYS A 556 8.94 23.14 27.67
C LYS A 556 10.45 23.24 27.46
N VAL A 557 10.93 22.82 26.29
CA VAL A 557 12.34 22.96 25.92
C VAL A 557 12.73 24.43 25.76
N THR A 558 11.87 25.27 25.18
CA THR A 558 12.10 26.72 25.11
C THR A 558 12.25 27.32 26.51
N LYS A 559 11.36 26.99 27.44
CA LYS A 559 11.44 27.45 28.84
C LYS A 559 12.76 27.04 29.48
N LEU A 560 13.17 25.79 29.30
CA LEU A 560 14.42 25.25 29.83
C LEU A 560 15.66 25.96 29.25
N LEU A 561 15.69 26.16 27.92
CA LEU A 561 16.78 26.88 27.25
C LEU A 561 16.89 28.33 27.74
N LEU A 562 15.76 29.02 27.92
CA LEU A 562 15.73 30.39 28.45
C LEU A 562 16.17 30.45 29.92
N GLN A 563 15.83 29.45 30.74
CA GLN A 563 16.34 29.32 32.11
C GLN A 563 17.87 29.14 32.15
N LYS A 564 18.43 28.43 31.16
CA LYS A 564 19.89 28.26 30.98
C LYS A 564 20.53 29.41 30.19
N GLN A 565 19.91 30.60 30.20
CA GLN A 565 20.44 31.84 29.63
C GLN A 565 20.76 31.75 28.12
N ALA A 566 20.01 30.95 27.36
CA ALA A 566 20.11 30.97 25.90
C ALA A 566 19.82 32.39 25.36
N PRO A 567 20.65 32.95 24.47
CA PRO A 567 20.44 34.30 23.95
C PRO A 567 19.12 34.39 23.19
N VAL A 568 18.19 35.18 23.73
CA VAL A 568 16.79 35.27 23.25
C VAL A 568 16.72 35.83 21.82
N ASP A 569 17.58 36.80 21.51
CA ASP A 569 17.72 37.42 20.19
C ASP A 569 18.93 36.91 19.39
N ALA A 570 19.35 35.66 19.63
CA ALA A 570 20.39 35.03 18.80
C ALA A 570 20.02 35.16 17.32
N GLN A 571 20.94 35.66 16.49
CA GLN A 571 20.69 35.83 15.06
C GLN A 571 21.30 34.68 14.27
N GLY A 572 20.47 34.00 13.46
CA GLY A 572 20.96 33.03 12.49
C GLY A 572 21.64 33.67 11.28
N LYS A 573 21.99 32.87 10.27
CA LYS A 573 22.76 33.32 9.10
C LYS A 573 22.05 34.42 8.30
N ASN A 574 20.72 34.49 8.37
CA ASN A 574 19.88 35.49 7.70
C ASN A 574 19.43 36.63 8.63
N GLY A 575 20.02 36.78 9.82
CA GLY A 575 19.59 37.77 10.81
C GLY A 575 18.26 37.44 11.49
N VAL A 576 17.70 36.26 11.21
CA VAL A 576 16.44 35.78 11.79
C VAL A 576 16.69 35.40 13.24
N THR A 577 15.86 35.89 14.16
CA THR A 577 15.87 35.53 15.60
C THR A 577 14.83 34.44 15.90
N PRO A 578 14.89 33.78 17.09
CA PRO A 578 13.85 32.83 17.51
C PRO A 578 12.43 33.41 17.45
N LEU A 579 12.25 34.70 17.76
CA LEU A 579 10.94 35.37 17.68
C LEU A 579 10.43 35.51 16.24
N HIS A 580 11.30 35.78 15.27
CA HIS A 580 10.93 35.74 13.84
C HIS A 580 10.48 34.33 13.43
N VAL A 581 11.17 33.30 13.92
CA VAL A 581 10.82 31.90 13.63
C VAL A 581 9.47 31.54 14.25
N ALA A 582 9.24 31.88 15.52
CA ALA A 582 7.95 31.66 16.19
C ALA A 582 6.81 32.37 15.45
N SER A 583 7.04 33.60 14.98
CA SER A 583 6.11 34.39 14.16
C SER A 583 6.01 33.91 12.71
N HIS A 584 6.84 32.98 12.25
CA HIS A 584 6.69 32.38 10.92
C HIS A 584 5.84 31.11 10.95
N TYR A 585 6.00 30.33 12.01
CA TYR A 585 5.33 29.03 12.19
C TYR A 585 4.12 29.10 13.12
N ASP A 586 3.68 30.29 13.51
CA ASP A 586 2.49 30.53 14.35
C ASP A 586 2.57 29.88 15.75
N ASN A 587 3.76 29.90 16.35
CA ASN A 587 3.99 29.33 17.69
C ASN A 587 3.74 30.40 18.77
N GLN A 588 2.47 30.71 19.01
CA GLN A 588 2.02 31.83 19.85
C GLN A 588 2.55 31.78 21.28
N ALA A 589 2.42 30.63 21.95
CA ALA A 589 2.90 30.46 23.33
C ALA A 589 4.42 30.62 23.46
N VAL A 590 5.17 30.20 22.43
CA VAL A 590 6.63 30.40 22.41
C VAL A 590 6.98 31.86 22.12
N ALA A 591 6.25 32.52 21.20
CA ALA A 591 6.45 33.95 20.92
C ALA A 591 6.21 34.82 22.17
N LEU A 592 5.12 34.58 22.90
CA LEU A 592 4.82 35.25 24.17
C LEU A 592 5.93 35.01 25.20
N MET A 593 6.37 33.76 25.36
CA MET A 593 7.45 33.41 26.29
C MET A 593 8.78 34.10 25.95
N LEU A 594 9.10 34.23 24.66
CA LEU A 594 10.29 34.96 24.21
C LEU A 594 10.18 36.45 24.55
N LEU A 595 9.01 37.07 24.30
CA LEU A 595 8.74 38.47 24.62
C LEU A 595 8.81 38.73 26.14
N ASP A 596 8.26 37.84 26.97
CA ASP A 596 8.38 37.88 28.43
C ASP A 596 9.84 37.81 28.92
N LYS A 597 10.70 37.15 28.13
CA LYS A 597 12.15 37.09 28.34
C LYS A 597 12.91 38.19 27.59
N GLN A 598 12.24 39.32 27.31
CA GLN A 598 12.82 40.52 26.72
C GLN A 598 13.36 40.32 25.30
N ALA A 599 12.77 39.42 24.51
CA ALA A 599 13.01 39.39 23.07
C ALA A 599 12.61 40.72 22.43
N SER A 600 13.44 41.26 21.55
CA SER A 600 13.13 42.52 20.87
C SER A 600 12.08 42.33 19.77
N PRO A 601 10.88 42.96 19.86
CA PRO A 601 9.92 42.97 18.76
C PRO A 601 10.40 43.83 17.57
N HIS A 602 11.50 44.58 17.76
CA HIS A 602 12.12 45.44 16.76
C HIS A 602 13.30 44.78 16.05
N ALA A 603 13.69 43.57 16.43
CA ALA A 603 14.76 42.86 15.76
C ALA A 603 14.45 42.75 14.26
N THR A 604 15.43 43.01 13.40
CA THR A 604 15.26 42.95 11.95
C THR A 604 16.12 41.84 11.35
N ALA A 605 15.53 41.02 10.49
CA ALA A 605 16.26 40.10 9.62
C ALA A 605 17.11 40.84 8.58
N LYS A 606 17.93 40.11 7.79
CA LYS A 606 18.80 40.70 6.76
C LYS A 606 18.04 41.48 5.68
N ASN A 607 16.77 41.21 5.44
CA ASN A 607 15.92 41.97 4.51
C ASN A 607 15.20 43.15 5.19
N GLY A 608 15.40 43.36 6.48
CA GLY A 608 14.74 44.40 7.28
C GLY A 608 13.38 44.01 7.85
N HIS A 609 12.88 42.79 7.60
CA HIS A 609 11.62 42.35 8.23
C HIS A 609 11.78 42.16 9.72
N THR A 610 10.83 42.71 10.47
CA THR A 610 10.62 42.42 11.90
C THR A 610 9.68 41.23 12.08
N PRO A 611 9.54 40.66 13.29
CA PRO A 611 8.53 39.62 13.56
C PRO A 611 7.11 40.05 13.14
N LEU A 612 6.76 41.33 13.32
CA LEU A 612 5.45 41.86 12.93
C LEU A 612 5.22 41.86 11.41
N HIS A 613 6.27 42.04 10.60
CA HIS A 613 6.14 41.91 9.14
C HIS A 613 5.72 40.50 8.74
N ILE A 614 6.28 39.48 9.41
CA ILE A 614 5.98 38.08 9.13
C ILE A 614 4.56 37.75 9.57
N ALA A 615 4.19 38.13 10.80
CA ALA A 615 2.86 37.92 11.35
C ALA A 615 1.78 38.59 10.45
N ALA A 616 2.04 39.82 9.98
CA ALA A 616 1.14 40.55 9.10
C ALA A 616 0.95 39.88 7.73
N LYS A 617 2.04 39.38 7.13
CA LYS A 617 2.00 38.63 5.86
C LYS A 617 1.21 37.33 6.00
N LYS A 618 1.49 36.55 7.04
CA LYS A 618 0.90 35.20 7.23
C LYS A 618 -0.45 35.21 7.94
N ASN A 619 -0.98 36.39 8.27
CA ASN A 619 -2.24 36.57 8.99
C ASN A 619 -2.27 35.93 10.40
N GLN A 620 -1.19 36.04 11.15
CA GLN A 620 -1.13 35.51 12.53
C GLN A 620 -1.62 36.57 13.51
N MET A 621 -2.94 36.59 13.74
CA MET A 621 -3.61 37.64 14.50
C MET A 621 -3.08 37.74 15.94
N ASP A 622 -3.10 36.62 16.67
CA ASP A 622 -2.76 36.61 18.09
C ASP A 622 -1.29 37.03 18.33
N ILE A 623 -0.38 36.58 17.46
CA ILE A 623 1.03 36.97 17.50
C ILE A 623 1.19 38.45 17.15
N ALA A 624 0.47 38.97 16.16
CA ALA A 624 0.52 40.38 15.81
C ALA A 624 0.01 41.28 16.95
N VAL A 625 -1.11 40.91 17.59
CA VAL A 625 -1.63 41.60 18.79
C VAL A 625 -0.57 41.60 19.88
N THR A 626 -0.04 40.42 20.22
CA THR A 626 1.00 40.29 21.25
C THR A 626 2.24 41.13 20.92
N LEU A 627 2.70 41.13 19.67
CA LEU A 627 3.85 41.94 19.26
C LEU A 627 3.57 43.45 19.42
N LEU A 628 2.38 43.91 19.03
CA LEU A 628 1.97 45.31 19.15
C LEU A 628 1.86 45.74 20.62
N ASP A 629 1.31 44.88 21.49
CA ASP A 629 1.21 45.11 22.93
C ASP A 629 2.59 45.22 23.60
N TYR A 630 3.58 44.46 23.12
CA TYR A 630 4.98 44.56 23.54
C TYR A 630 5.75 45.68 22.80
N GLY A 631 5.04 46.57 22.11
CA GLY A 631 5.59 47.81 21.56
C GLY A 631 6.11 47.71 20.11
N ALA A 632 5.80 46.65 19.36
CA ALA A 632 6.18 46.57 17.94
C ALA A 632 5.64 47.78 17.14
N LYS A 633 6.49 48.35 16.27
CA LYS A 633 6.11 49.50 15.45
C LYS A 633 5.34 49.04 14.21
N ALA A 634 4.07 49.45 14.09
CA ALA A 634 3.23 49.15 12.94
C ALA A 634 3.75 49.76 11.62
N ASN A 635 4.53 50.85 11.70
CA ASN A 635 5.22 51.50 10.58
C ASN A 635 6.71 51.12 10.49
N ALA A 636 7.14 49.99 11.06
CA ALA A 636 8.50 49.50 10.86
C ALA A 636 8.76 49.26 9.36
N GLU A 637 9.92 49.64 8.86
CA GLU A 637 10.27 49.51 7.43
C GLU A 637 11.22 48.33 7.17
N SER A 638 10.95 47.58 6.09
CA SER A 638 11.91 46.68 5.49
C SER A 638 13.05 47.43 4.78
N LYS A 639 14.07 46.73 4.28
CA LYS A 639 15.12 47.37 3.48
C LYS A 639 14.60 48.01 2.20
N ALA A 640 13.50 47.52 1.62
CA ALA A 640 12.84 48.14 0.48
C ALA A 640 11.80 49.20 0.88
N GLY A 641 11.62 49.46 2.18
CA GLY A 641 10.68 50.46 2.72
C GLY A 641 9.23 49.95 2.85
N PHE A 642 9.00 48.63 2.77
CA PHE A 642 7.65 48.08 2.99
C PHE A 642 7.38 47.95 4.48
N THR A 643 6.16 48.29 4.91
CA THR A 643 5.69 48.14 6.29
C THR A 643 4.85 46.87 6.48
N PRO A 644 4.58 46.40 7.72
CA PRO A 644 3.61 45.33 7.97
C PRO A 644 2.24 45.57 7.30
N LEU A 645 1.80 46.83 7.22
CA LEU A 645 0.55 47.19 6.54
C LEU A 645 0.58 46.90 5.03
N HIS A 646 1.72 47.14 4.37
CA HIS A 646 1.90 46.77 2.96
C HIS A 646 1.72 45.26 2.75
N LEU A 647 2.35 44.44 3.61
CA LEU A 647 2.31 42.99 3.50
C LEU A 647 0.91 42.43 3.77
N SER A 648 0.23 42.87 4.83
CA SER A 648 -1.16 42.46 5.11
C SER A 648 -2.12 42.84 3.98
N SER A 649 -1.90 44.01 3.36
CA SER A 649 -2.72 44.51 2.26
C SER A 649 -2.54 43.72 0.97
N GLN A 650 -1.30 43.31 0.66
CA GLN A 650 -1.02 42.46 -0.50
C GLN A 650 -1.68 41.09 -0.39
N GLU A 651 -1.57 40.45 0.78
CA GLU A 651 -2.12 39.10 1.00
C GLU A 651 -3.66 39.13 1.10
N GLY A 652 -4.24 40.27 1.46
CA GLY A 652 -5.69 40.47 1.55
C GLY A 652 -6.27 40.26 2.95
N ASN A 653 -5.45 40.45 3.98
CA ASN A 653 -5.77 40.13 5.36
C ASN A 653 -6.56 41.29 6.02
N VAL A 654 -7.88 41.34 5.79
CA VAL A 654 -8.76 42.45 6.22
C VAL A 654 -8.67 42.76 7.72
N GLU A 655 -8.77 41.74 8.56
CA GLU A 655 -8.71 41.90 10.01
C GLU A 655 -7.33 42.39 10.47
N MET A 656 -6.25 41.82 9.90
CA MET A 656 -4.88 42.20 10.23
C MET A 656 -4.59 43.64 9.81
N THR A 657 -5.05 44.04 8.62
CA THR A 657 -4.97 45.43 8.16
C THR A 657 -5.72 46.36 9.12
N THR A 658 -6.92 45.98 9.57
CA THR A 658 -7.70 46.76 10.54
C THR A 658 -6.97 46.88 11.88
N LEU A 659 -6.38 45.78 12.38
CA LEU A 659 -5.57 45.79 13.60
C LEU A 659 -4.40 46.75 13.48
N LEU A 660 -3.61 46.67 12.40
CA LEU A 660 -2.46 47.55 12.19
C LEU A 660 -2.86 49.02 12.11
N LEU A 661 -3.96 49.35 11.42
CA LEU A 661 -4.50 50.72 11.34
C LEU A 661 -4.96 51.24 12.70
N ASN A 662 -5.61 50.40 13.51
CA ASN A 662 -5.99 50.75 14.89
C ASN A 662 -4.77 51.02 15.78
N HIS A 663 -3.61 50.45 15.46
CA HIS A 663 -2.32 50.71 16.12
C HIS A 663 -1.47 51.74 15.37
N ASN A 664 -2.12 52.76 14.78
CA ASN A 664 -1.49 53.93 14.15
C ASN A 664 -0.58 53.60 12.94
N ALA A 665 -0.86 52.53 12.19
CA ALA A 665 -0.22 52.35 10.89
C ALA A 665 -0.69 53.42 9.90
N ASP A 666 0.23 54.00 9.12
CA ASP A 666 -0.10 55.01 8.12
C ASP A 666 -0.58 54.34 6.82
N PRO A 667 -1.84 54.53 6.40
CA PRO A 667 -2.37 53.95 5.16
C PRO A 667 -1.73 54.51 3.88
N ASN A 668 -1.05 55.66 3.97
CA ASN A 668 -0.43 56.37 2.85
C ASN A 668 1.09 56.22 2.81
N TYR A 669 1.65 55.36 3.67
CA TYR A 669 3.09 55.15 3.74
C TYR A 669 3.64 54.70 2.38
N LYS A 670 4.69 55.38 1.90
CA LYS A 670 5.32 55.08 0.60
C LYS A 670 6.60 54.30 0.81
N SER A 671 6.70 53.13 0.17
CA SER A 671 7.95 52.37 0.13
C SER A 671 9.01 53.08 -0.74
N LYS A 672 10.22 52.52 -0.85
CA LYS A 672 11.32 53.16 -1.59
C LYS A 672 11.08 53.31 -3.09
N ASN A 673 10.20 52.53 -3.69
CA ASN A 673 9.77 52.72 -5.09
C ASN A 673 8.48 53.57 -5.21
N GLY A 674 7.91 54.01 -4.09
CA GLY A 674 6.70 54.83 -4.05
C GLY A 674 5.40 54.04 -4.01
N LEU A 675 5.46 52.71 -3.88
CA LEU A 675 4.26 51.89 -3.68
C LEU A 675 3.67 52.18 -2.31
N THR A 676 2.34 52.30 -2.26
CA THR A 676 1.56 52.37 -1.02
C THR A 676 0.78 51.07 -0.80
N PRO A 677 0.21 50.82 0.39
CA PRO A 677 -0.68 49.67 0.62
C PRO A 677 -1.82 49.58 -0.42
N MET A 678 -2.38 50.72 -0.84
CA MET A 678 -3.41 50.79 -1.88
C MET A 678 -2.93 50.22 -3.23
N HIS A 679 -1.68 50.49 -3.64
CA HIS A 679 -1.10 49.90 -4.86
C HIS A 679 -1.02 48.37 -4.79
N LEU A 680 -0.67 47.82 -3.63
CA LEU A 680 -0.57 46.37 -3.46
C LEU A 680 -1.95 45.69 -3.45
N THR A 681 -2.97 46.33 -2.87
CA THR A 681 -4.36 45.83 -3.00
C THR A 681 -4.82 45.81 -4.46
N ALA A 682 -4.42 46.81 -5.24
CA ALA A 682 -4.73 46.91 -6.67
C ALA A 682 -3.99 45.87 -7.52
N GLN A 683 -2.80 45.44 -7.10
CA GLN A 683 -2.04 44.39 -7.79
C GLN A 683 -2.73 43.01 -7.68
N GLU A 684 -3.26 42.66 -6.50
CA GLU A 684 -3.76 41.32 -6.17
C GLU A 684 -5.31 41.20 -6.06
N ASP A 685 -6.05 42.21 -6.56
CA ASP A 685 -7.54 42.35 -6.49
C ASP A 685 -8.17 42.35 -5.08
N LYS A 686 -7.47 42.91 -4.09
CA LYS A 686 -7.91 42.88 -2.68
C LYS A 686 -8.86 44.02 -2.32
N HIS A 687 -9.96 44.17 -3.06
CA HIS A 687 -10.92 45.27 -2.90
C HIS A 687 -11.52 45.38 -1.49
N LYS A 688 -11.69 44.28 -0.75
CA LYS A 688 -12.14 44.32 0.64
C LYS A 688 -11.16 45.04 1.56
N VAL A 689 -9.86 44.85 1.35
CA VAL A 689 -8.84 45.58 2.11
C VAL A 689 -8.78 47.04 1.64
N ALA A 690 -8.93 47.29 0.34
CA ALA A 690 -9.00 48.65 -0.18
C ALA A 690 -10.16 49.47 0.42
N VAL A 691 -11.32 48.84 0.66
CA VAL A 691 -12.44 49.45 1.40
C VAL A 691 -12.02 49.83 2.82
N VAL A 692 -11.31 48.96 3.54
CA VAL A 692 -10.80 49.27 4.88
C VAL A 692 -9.80 50.41 4.83
N LEU A 693 -8.83 50.40 3.91
CA LEU A 693 -7.86 51.48 3.75
C LEU A 693 -8.57 52.83 3.49
N ASP A 694 -9.58 52.86 2.61
CA ASP A 694 -10.39 54.05 2.31
C ASP A 694 -11.16 54.55 3.54
N ASN A 695 -11.72 53.65 4.36
CA ASN A 695 -12.37 54.01 5.61
C ASN A 695 -11.42 54.70 6.62
N TYR A 696 -10.11 54.44 6.52
CA TYR A 696 -9.07 55.10 7.31
C TYR A 696 -8.37 56.23 6.52
N HIS A 697 -9.04 56.81 5.52
CA HIS A 697 -8.57 57.97 4.75
C HIS A 697 -7.29 57.72 3.92
N ALA A 698 -7.12 56.52 3.37
CA ALA A 698 -6.10 56.26 2.36
C ALA A 698 -6.36 57.07 1.07
N ASP A 699 -5.30 57.62 0.48
CA ASP A 699 -5.34 58.23 -0.84
C ASP A 699 -5.62 57.18 -1.92
N ILE A 700 -6.54 57.51 -2.82
CA ILE A 700 -6.98 56.65 -3.93
C ILE A 700 -6.14 56.91 -5.19
N ASN A 701 -5.50 58.08 -5.31
CA ASN A 701 -4.63 58.43 -6.45
C ASN A 701 -3.14 58.63 -6.08
N PRO A 702 -2.52 57.87 -5.16
CA PRO A 702 -1.10 58.03 -4.89
C PRO A 702 -0.31 57.64 -6.14
N GLU A 703 0.74 58.40 -6.45
CA GLU A 703 1.64 58.09 -7.57
C GLU A 703 2.94 57.44 -7.07
N THR A 704 3.38 56.37 -7.74
CA THR A 704 4.73 55.81 -7.56
C THR A 704 5.79 56.71 -8.19
N LYS A 705 7.08 56.36 -8.06
CA LYS A 705 8.17 57.13 -8.69
C LYS A 705 8.06 57.23 -10.22
N ALA A 706 7.45 56.23 -10.86
CA ALA A 706 7.20 56.22 -12.30
C ALA A 706 5.83 56.81 -12.69
N GLY A 707 5.08 57.36 -11.73
CA GLY A 707 3.77 57.98 -11.96
C GLY A 707 2.61 56.98 -12.10
N PHE A 708 2.78 55.72 -11.70
CA PHE A 708 1.68 54.77 -11.69
C PHE A 708 0.78 55.05 -10.49
N THR A 709 -0.54 55.03 -10.72
CA THR A 709 -1.55 55.08 -9.64
C THR A 709 -2.12 53.67 -9.39
N PRO A 710 -2.83 53.43 -8.27
CA PRO A 710 -3.48 52.13 -8.04
C PRO A 710 -4.44 51.73 -9.18
N LEU A 711 -5.08 52.70 -9.84
CA LEU A 711 -5.93 52.45 -11.01
C LEU A 711 -5.12 51.90 -12.20
N HIS A 712 -3.94 52.45 -12.47
CA HIS A 712 -3.05 51.90 -13.50
C HIS A 712 -2.64 50.45 -13.20
N VAL A 713 -2.29 50.16 -11.94
CA VAL A 713 -1.89 48.82 -11.50
C VAL A 713 -3.05 47.83 -11.68
N ALA A 714 -4.26 48.19 -11.20
CA ALA A 714 -5.44 47.35 -11.35
C ALA A 714 -5.78 47.06 -12.82
N CYS A 715 -5.64 48.08 -13.69
CA CYS A 715 -5.84 47.93 -15.13
C CYS A 715 -4.75 47.08 -15.81
N HIS A 716 -3.52 47.06 -15.32
CA HIS A 716 -2.46 46.20 -15.85
C HIS A 716 -2.74 44.71 -15.56
N PHE A 717 -3.06 44.39 -14.31
CA PHE A 717 -3.24 43.00 -13.88
C PHE A 717 -4.63 42.43 -14.18
N GLY A 718 -5.58 43.25 -14.63
CA GLY A 718 -6.92 42.78 -14.99
C GLY A 718 -7.89 42.72 -13.81
N GLN A 719 -7.67 43.53 -12.77
CA GLN A 719 -8.40 43.44 -11.49
C GLN A 719 -9.71 44.23 -11.53
N LEU A 720 -10.75 43.61 -12.10
CA LEU A 720 -12.04 44.26 -12.35
C LEU A 720 -12.72 44.77 -11.06
N ASN A 721 -12.64 44.02 -9.95
CA ASN A 721 -13.30 44.44 -8.70
C ASN A 721 -12.60 45.67 -8.10
N MET A 722 -11.27 45.70 -8.11
CA MET A 722 -10.49 46.88 -7.75
C MET A 722 -10.79 48.08 -8.65
N VAL A 723 -10.84 47.90 -9.98
CA VAL A 723 -11.20 48.98 -10.91
C VAL A 723 -12.59 49.54 -10.60
N ARG A 724 -13.59 48.66 -10.35
CA ARG A 724 -14.95 49.08 -9.97
C ARG A 724 -14.97 49.83 -8.63
N PHE A 725 -14.23 49.33 -7.64
CA PHE A 725 -14.13 49.98 -6.33
C PHE A 725 -13.52 51.38 -6.45
N ILE A 726 -12.37 51.51 -7.12
CA ILE A 726 -11.68 52.79 -7.30
C ILE A 726 -12.59 53.76 -8.08
N THR A 727 -13.09 53.37 -9.25
CA THR A 727 -13.93 54.25 -10.11
C THR A 727 -15.29 54.63 -9.51
N ALA A 728 -15.72 53.99 -8.42
CA ALA A 728 -16.94 54.36 -7.70
C ALA A 728 -16.72 55.49 -6.66
N ARG A 729 -15.48 55.87 -6.37
CA ARG A 729 -15.15 56.89 -5.34
C ARG A 729 -15.07 58.29 -5.96
N GLN A 730 -15.40 59.30 -5.17
CA GLN A 730 -15.29 60.70 -5.59
C GLN A 730 -13.82 61.14 -5.63
N GLY A 731 -13.42 61.87 -6.67
CA GLY A 731 -12.06 62.40 -6.81
C GLY A 731 -11.05 61.48 -7.52
N VAL A 732 -11.47 60.36 -8.12
CA VAL A 732 -10.58 59.51 -8.93
C VAL A 732 -10.24 60.14 -10.26
N ASN A 733 -8.94 60.18 -10.60
CA ASN A 733 -8.48 60.66 -11.88
C ASN A 733 -8.37 59.52 -12.90
N ILE A 734 -9.44 59.31 -13.68
CA ILE A 734 -9.53 58.24 -14.69
C ILE A 734 -8.54 58.45 -15.84
N ASN A 735 -8.17 59.70 -16.13
CA ASN A 735 -7.26 60.08 -17.20
C ASN A 735 -5.87 60.46 -16.68
N ALA A 736 -5.49 60.03 -15.47
CA ALA A 736 -4.15 60.22 -14.95
C ALA A 736 -3.11 59.64 -15.89
N THR A 737 -1.96 60.29 -16.05
CA THR A 737 -0.88 59.85 -16.93
C THR A 737 0.37 59.50 -16.15
N THR A 738 1.00 58.36 -16.45
CA THR A 738 2.32 58.00 -15.90
C THR A 738 3.43 58.90 -16.46
N ALA A 739 4.66 58.75 -15.96
CA ALA A 739 5.83 59.46 -16.49
C ALA A 739 6.11 59.18 -17.98
N SER A 740 5.55 58.09 -18.54
CA SER A 740 5.61 57.76 -19.99
C SER A 740 4.35 58.14 -20.77
N GLY A 741 3.43 58.90 -20.15
CA GLY A 741 2.18 59.35 -20.74
C GLY A 741 1.10 58.26 -20.86
N TYR A 742 1.23 57.12 -20.18
CA TYR A 742 0.22 56.06 -20.24
C TYR A 742 -0.93 56.40 -19.30
N THR A 743 -2.17 56.24 -19.78
CA THR A 743 -3.38 56.31 -18.94
C THR A 743 -3.81 54.89 -18.51
N PRO A 744 -4.74 54.74 -17.54
CA PRO A 744 -5.28 53.44 -17.18
C PRO A 744 -5.93 52.71 -18.38
N LEU A 745 -6.53 53.47 -19.31
CA LEU A 745 -7.11 52.93 -20.54
C LEU A 745 -6.03 52.36 -21.48
N HIS A 746 -4.89 53.06 -21.64
CA HIS A 746 -3.73 52.52 -22.36
C HIS A 746 -3.24 51.22 -21.71
N GLN A 747 -3.17 51.19 -20.39
CA GLN A 747 -2.67 50.03 -19.65
C GLN A 747 -3.57 48.80 -19.79
N ALA A 748 -4.90 48.99 -19.74
CA ALA A 748 -5.88 47.93 -19.96
C ALA A 748 -5.87 47.42 -21.42
N ALA A 749 -5.73 48.33 -22.39
CA ALA A 749 -5.66 47.99 -23.80
C ALA A 749 -4.37 47.22 -24.18
N GLN A 750 -3.25 47.58 -23.56
CA GLN A 750 -1.96 46.91 -23.73
C GLN A 750 -1.96 45.45 -23.25
N GLN A 751 -2.79 45.11 -22.27
CA GLN A 751 -2.87 43.75 -21.70
C GLN A 751 -4.06 42.94 -22.23
N GLY A 752 -4.94 43.55 -23.04
CA GLY A 752 -6.06 42.87 -23.68
C GLY A 752 -7.32 42.76 -22.81
N HIS A 753 -7.47 43.57 -21.75
CA HIS A 753 -8.59 43.46 -20.79
C HIS A 753 -9.86 44.18 -21.28
N SER A 754 -10.61 43.57 -22.19
CA SER A 754 -11.78 44.18 -22.85
C SER A 754 -12.91 44.63 -21.90
N THR A 755 -13.15 43.90 -20.82
CA THR A 755 -14.17 44.24 -19.81
C THR A 755 -13.80 45.49 -19.02
N ILE A 756 -12.52 45.65 -18.68
CA ILE A 756 -12.00 46.83 -18.01
C ILE A 756 -12.01 48.03 -18.95
N VAL A 757 -11.61 47.85 -20.21
CA VAL A 757 -11.69 48.89 -21.24
C VAL A 757 -13.13 49.41 -21.37
N SER A 758 -14.11 48.50 -21.48
CA SER A 758 -15.53 48.89 -21.57
C SER A 758 -16.01 49.64 -20.32
N HIS A 759 -15.60 49.19 -19.13
CA HIS A 759 -15.96 49.84 -17.85
C HIS A 759 -15.31 51.22 -17.69
N LEU A 760 -14.05 51.39 -18.10
CA LEU A 760 -13.37 52.68 -18.07
C LEU A 760 -14.02 53.69 -19.03
N LEU A 761 -14.43 53.24 -20.22
CA LEU A 761 -15.14 54.09 -21.19
C LEU A 761 -16.51 54.53 -20.65
N ASP A 762 -17.27 53.63 -20.00
CA ASP A 762 -18.54 53.96 -19.32
C ASP A 762 -18.34 55.02 -18.22
N LYS A 763 -17.18 55.02 -17.56
CA LYS A 763 -16.83 55.99 -16.51
C LYS A 763 -16.17 57.28 -17.04
N GLY A 764 -16.06 57.46 -18.36
CA GLY A 764 -15.56 58.70 -18.98
C GLY A 764 -14.05 58.75 -19.21
N ALA A 765 -13.39 57.60 -19.40
CA ALA A 765 -12.00 57.57 -19.88
C ALA A 765 -11.91 58.10 -21.32
N ASP A 766 -10.96 58.98 -21.59
CA ASP A 766 -10.76 59.58 -22.92
C ASP A 766 -9.93 58.62 -23.80
N PRO A 767 -10.50 58.09 -24.90
CA PRO A 767 -9.80 57.18 -25.80
C PRO A 767 -8.81 57.87 -26.75
N ASP A 768 -8.87 59.20 -26.86
CA ASP A 768 -8.06 60.00 -27.80
C ASP A 768 -6.73 60.48 -27.20
N LEU A 769 -6.50 60.28 -25.89
CA LEU A 769 -5.26 60.66 -25.24
C LEU A 769 -4.06 59.91 -25.83
N LEU A 770 -2.92 60.61 -25.92
CA LEU A 770 -1.70 60.10 -26.52
C LEU A 770 -0.63 59.84 -25.46
N THR A 771 0.07 58.72 -25.59
CA THR A 771 1.30 58.46 -24.82
C THR A 771 2.43 59.38 -25.27
N SER A 772 3.56 59.41 -24.53
CA SER A 772 4.75 60.16 -24.94
C SER A 772 5.35 59.70 -26.29
N GLN A 773 4.93 58.52 -26.80
CA GLN A 773 5.28 58.00 -28.12
C GLN A 773 4.22 58.29 -29.20
N GLY A 774 3.21 59.10 -28.90
CA GLY A 774 2.13 59.47 -29.84
C GLY A 774 1.12 58.36 -30.13
N GLN A 775 1.03 57.33 -29.27
CA GLN A 775 0.13 56.19 -29.47
C GLN A 775 -1.16 56.35 -28.65
N THR A 776 -2.32 56.07 -29.27
CA THR A 776 -3.62 55.90 -28.59
C THR A 776 -3.80 54.47 -28.08
N ALA A 777 -4.74 54.24 -27.16
CA ALA A 777 -5.10 52.89 -26.68
C ALA A 777 -5.54 51.95 -27.82
N LEU A 778 -6.19 52.48 -28.86
CA LEU A 778 -6.56 51.73 -30.06
C LEU A 778 -5.31 51.29 -30.85
N SER A 779 -4.35 52.19 -31.05
CA SER A 779 -3.12 51.87 -31.79
C SER A 779 -2.28 50.76 -31.11
N ILE A 780 -2.23 50.77 -29.77
CA ILE A 780 -1.53 49.74 -28.98
C ILE A 780 -2.22 48.38 -29.10
N SER A 781 -3.53 48.33 -28.93
CA SER A 781 -4.30 47.08 -29.01
C SER A 781 -4.32 46.47 -30.42
N GLN A 782 -4.31 47.30 -31.47
CA GLN A 782 -4.13 46.86 -32.86
C GLN A 782 -2.73 46.26 -33.10
N LYS A 783 -1.67 46.94 -32.63
CA LYS A 783 -0.29 46.46 -32.77
C LYS A 783 -0.04 45.13 -32.04
N LEU A 784 -0.75 44.87 -30.94
CA LEU A 784 -0.66 43.63 -30.16
C LEU A 784 -1.69 42.55 -30.55
N GLY A 785 -2.64 42.85 -31.44
CA GLY A 785 -3.59 41.88 -32.00
C GLY A 785 -4.82 41.55 -31.13
N TYR A 786 -5.24 42.44 -30.23
CA TYR A 786 -6.39 42.20 -29.33
C TYR A 786 -7.74 42.59 -29.96
N ILE A 787 -8.34 41.67 -30.74
CA ILE A 787 -9.56 41.91 -31.54
C ILE A 787 -10.73 42.50 -30.71
N SER A 788 -11.02 41.94 -29.54
CA SER A 788 -12.15 42.39 -28.70
C SER A 788 -11.96 43.79 -28.11
N VAL A 789 -10.72 44.18 -27.80
CA VAL A 789 -10.38 45.53 -27.34
C VAL A 789 -10.45 46.52 -28.48
N VAL A 790 -9.99 46.11 -29.68
CA VAL A 790 -10.08 46.92 -30.90
C VAL A 790 -11.55 47.19 -31.25
N GLU A 791 -12.42 46.18 -31.18
CA GLU A 791 -13.87 46.37 -31.40
C GLU A 791 -14.48 47.37 -30.41
N ALA A 792 -14.11 47.29 -29.13
CA ALA A 792 -14.61 48.19 -28.10
C ALA A 792 -14.15 49.65 -28.27
N LEU A 793 -12.93 49.87 -28.80
CA LEU A 793 -12.35 51.22 -28.97
C LEU A 793 -12.61 51.83 -30.37
N LYS A 794 -12.75 51.02 -31.42
CA LYS A 794 -12.86 51.48 -32.82
C LYS A 794 -14.03 52.44 -33.07
N ASN A 795 -15.13 52.30 -32.34
CA ASN A 795 -16.32 53.13 -32.49
C ASN A 795 -16.29 54.42 -31.65
N VAL A 796 -15.30 54.56 -30.75
CA VAL A 796 -15.24 55.63 -29.74
C VAL A 796 -13.98 56.49 -29.87
N THR A 797 -12.91 55.99 -30.49
CA THR A 797 -11.67 56.74 -30.76
C THR A 797 -11.75 57.49 -32.09
N LYS A 798 -11.33 58.76 -32.13
CA LYS A 798 -11.20 59.52 -33.38
C LYS A 798 -10.03 59.00 -34.20
N ALA A 799 -10.22 58.86 -35.51
CA ALA A 799 -9.20 58.34 -36.41
C ALA A 799 -8.01 59.30 -36.51
N VAL A 800 -6.85 58.89 -35.98
CA VAL A 800 -5.56 59.56 -36.20
C VAL A 800 -4.65 58.62 -37.00
N PRO A 801 -4.00 59.09 -38.09
CA PRO A 801 -3.07 58.26 -38.85
C PRO A 801 -1.79 58.03 -38.05
N SER A 802 -1.53 56.79 -37.63
CA SER A 802 -0.26 56.41 -37.01
C SER A 802 0.81 56.13 -38.07
N SER A 803 1.95 56.83 -38.00
CA SER A 803 3.15 56.53 -38.78
C SER A 803 3.73 55.17 -38.37
N THR A 804 3.91 54.27 -39.35
CA THR A 804 4.52 52.95 -39.18
C THR A 804 6.02 53.06 -38.94
N SER A 805 6.48 52.79 -37.71
CA SER A 805 7.87 52.40 -37.44
C SER A 805 7.91 50.93 -36.99
N ASP A 806 8.73 50.14 -37.68
CA ASP A 806 8.96 48.69 -37.48
C ASP A 806 9.80 48.38 -36.23
N GLU A 807 9.57 49.09 -35.12
CA GLU A 807 10.22 48.80 -33.84
C GLU A 807 9.39 47.84 -33.00
N LYS A 808 10.07 46.83 -32.45
CA LYS A 808 9.55 45.81 -31.52
C LYS A 808 8.93 46.50 -30.30
N TYR A 809 7.61 46.43 -30.16
CA TYR A 809 6.87 47.12 -29.10
C TYR A 809 7.34 46.67 -27.69
N LYS A 810 7.78 47.62 -26.86
CA LYS A 810 8.24 47.37 -25.49
C LYS A 810 7.07 47.52 -24.52
N VAL A 811 6.72 46.44 -23.82
CA VAL A 811 5.67 46.43 -22.79
C VAL A 811 6.12 47.29 -21.62
N ILE A 812 5.33 48.32 -21.31
CA ILE A 812 5.44 49.10 -20.06
C ILE A 812 4.67 48.36 -18.96
N SER A 813 5.31 48.18 -17.81
CA SER A 813 4.74 47.50 -16.66
C SER A 813 4.92 48.33 -15.38
N PRO A 814 3.92 48.35 -14.48
CA PRO A 814 4.05 48.98 -13.17
C PRO A 814 5.10 48.27 -12.30
N GLU A 815 5.60 48.97 -11.29
CA GLU A 815 6.48 48.41 -10.27
C GLU A 815 5.75 47.33 -9.48
N THR A 816 6.43 46.20 -9.20
CA THR A 816 5.85 45.08 -8.45
C THR A 816 6.64 44.83 -7.18
N MET A 817 5.97 44.35 -6.13
CA MET A 817 6.65 43.91 -4.93
C MET A 817 7.33 42.55 -5.16
N GLN A 818 8.66 42.49 -5.03
CA GLN A 818 9.46 41.27 -5.14
C GLN A 818 10.29 41.07 -3.86
N GLU A 819 9.67 40.63 -2.77
CA GLU A 819 10.37 40.23 -1.55
C GLU A 819 9.92 38.84 -1.07
N THR A 820 10.86 37.89 -1.05
CA THR A 820 10.71 36.59 -0.40
C THR A 820 11.42 36.61 0.94
N PHE A 821 10.67 36.36 2.02
CA PHE A 821 11.20 36.34 3.39
C PHE A 821 12.09 35.11 3.65
N MET A 822 11.65 33.96 3.14
CA MET A 822 12.39 32.71 3.08
C MET A 822 12.21 32.16 1.65
N SER A 823 13.28 31.63 1.05
CA SER A 823 13.10 30.80 -0.15
C SER A 823 12.43 29.52 0.34
N ASP A 824 11.10 29.41 0.21
CA ASP A 824 10.35 28.21 0.61
C ASP A 824 10.87 26.93 -0.08
N SER A 825 11.67 27.08 -1.13
CA SER A 825 12.40 26.00 -1.81
C SER A 825 13.57 25.39 -1.04
N GLU A 826 13.94 25.92 0.14
CA GLU A 826 15.08 25.42 0.94
C GLU A 826 14.65 24.72 2.24
N ASP A 827 13.34 24.61 2.52
CA ASP A 827 12.82 23.97 3.74
C ASP A 827 12.57 22.45 3.58
N GLU A 828 12.79 21.89 2.39
CA GLU A 828 12.93 20.46 2.16
C GLU A 828 14.38 20.15 1.78
N GLY A 829 14.97 19.16 2.46
CA GLY A 829 16.37 18.78 2.24
C GLY A 829 16.60 18.27 0.81
N GLY A 830 17.02 19.18 -0.06
CA GLY A 830 17.54 18.93 -1.39
C GLY A 830 18.50 20.05 -1.78
N ASP A 831 19.73 19.68 -2.12
CA ASP A 831 20.80 20.61 -2.50
C ASP A 831 20.36 21.55 -3.65
N VAL A 832 20.40 22.87 -3.42
CA VAL A 832 20.49 23.87 -4.48
C VAL A 832 21.62 24.83 -4.14
N LEU A 833 22.65 24.83 -4.98
CA LEU A 833 23.76 25.78 -4.95
C LEU A 833 23.23 27.18 -5.27
N GLN A 834 23.33 28.10 -4.32
CA GLN A 834 23.10 29.53 -4.54
C GLN A 834 24.42 30.21 -4.92
N SER A 835 24.55 30.65 -6.17
CA SER A 835 25.55 31.65 -6.57
C SER A 835 24.89 33.03 -6.61
N GLY A 836 25.45 33.98 -5.86
CA GLY A 836 24.92 35.34 -5.73
C GLY A 836 25.17 36.25 -6.94
N SER A 837 24.11 36.96 -7.32
CA SER A 837 24.00 38.42 -7.51
C SER A 837 24.79 39.19 -8.62
N VAL A 838 23.98 39.81 -9.51
CA VAL A 838 24.07 41.12 -10.22
C VAL A 838 24.69 41.20 -11.64
N GLU A 839 23.79 41.59 -12.56
CA GLU A 839 23.87 42.25 -13.89
C GLU A 839 25.19 42.38 -14.67
N TYR A 840 25.24 41.90 -15.92
CA TYR A 840 24.91 42.64 -17.17
C TYR A 840 25.14 41.67 -18.36
N GLY A 841 24.27 41.72 -19.36
CA GLY A 841 24.33 40.82 -20.51
C GLY A 841 25.48 41.15 -21.47
N LEU A 842 26.13 40.11 -22.02
CA LEU A 842 26.54 40.01 -23.42
C LEU A 842 26.96 38.57 -23.75
N ASN A 843 26.54 38.14 -24.93
CA ASN A 843 26.77 36.82 -25.51
C ASN A 843 28.25 36.42 -25.56
N THR A 844 28.58 35.19 -25.16
CA THR A 844 29.50 34.33 -25.94
C THR A 844 29.35 32.87 -25.53
N ARG A 845 29.44 32.03 -26.56
CA ARG A 845 29.17 30.60 -26.60
C ARG A 845 30.50 29.85 -26.47
N ALA A 846 30.56 28.85 -25.59
CA ALA A 846 31.08 27.49 -25.84
C ALA A 846 31.76 26.83 -24.62
N GLN A 847 31.29 25.60 -24.36
CA GLN A 847 32.04 24.42 -23.94
C GLN A 847 32.85 24.47 -22.63
N LEU A 848 32.39 23.72 -21.62
CA LEU A 848 33.06 22.48 -21.21
C LEU A 848 32.15 21.60 -20.33
N THR A 849 32.37 20.32 -20.52
CA THR A 849 31.65 19.11 -20.14
C THR A 849 31.89 18.65 -18.69
N GLN A 850 30.82 18.12 -18.07
CA GLN A 850 30.67 16.70 -17.66
C GLN A 850 30.70 16.31 -16.16
N ASN A 851 29.60 15.60 -15.83
CA ASN A 851 29.35 14.58 -14.79
C ASN A 851 29.21 15.03 -13.33
N VAL A 852 28.03 14.85 -12.73
CA VAL A 852 27.61 13.69 -11.90
C VAL A 852 26.22 14.04 -11.33
N ILE A 853 25.18 13.24 -11.61
CA ILE A 853 23.85 13.35 -10.99
C ILE A 853 23.69 12.17 -10.05
N VAL A 854 23.64 12.46 -8.75
CA VAL A 854 23.21 11.59 -7.66
C VAL A 854 21.80 12.05 -7.29
N SER A 855 20.82 11.14 -7.34
CA SER A 855 19.43 11.38 -6.95
C SER A 855 19.18 10.78 -5.56
N SER A 856 19.08 11.66 -4.57
CA SER A 856 18.36 11.48 -3.30
C SER A 856 17.23 12.52 -3.33
N ARG A 857 15.98 12.30 -2.93
CA ARG A 857 15.44 11.53 -1.81
C ARG A 857 13.90 11.63 -1.91
N GLU A 858 13.16 10.67 -1.37
CA GLU A 858 11.85 10.94 -0.75
C GLU A 858 11.59 9.86 0.31
N GLU A 859 11.63 10.28 1.57
CA GLU A 859 11.07 9.60 2.73
C GLU A 859 10.03 10.58 3.28
N THR A 860 8.74 10.27 3.11
CA THR A 860 7.67 10.38 4.13
C THR A 860 6.32 10.12 3.45
N MET A 861 5.93 8.85 3.45
CA MET A 861 4.56 8.37 3.67
C MET A 861 4.74 6.90 4.01
N ILE A 862 4.92 6.62 5.30
CA ILE A 862 4.65 5.28 5.84
C ILE A 862 3.14 5.15 5.74
N ASN A 863 2.69 4.68 4.59
CA ASN A 863 1.36 4.09 4.48
C ASN A 863 1.41 2.88 5.40
N GLU A 864 0.53 2.87 6.41
CA GLU A 864 0.29 1.74 7.30
C GLU A 864 -0.26 0.55 6.48
N GLN A 865 0.60 -0.11 5.73
CA GLN A 865 0.46 -1.52 5.45
C GLN A 865 1.31 -2.22 6.49
N SER A 866 0.66 -2.50 7.63
CA SER A 866 1.17 -3.46 8.60
C SER A 866 1.63 -4.70 7.84
N TYR A 867 2.94 -4.90 7.76
CA TYR A 867 3.52 -6.16 7.32
C TYR A 867 3.03 -7.22 8.32
N ARG A 868 1.98 -7.96 7.94
CA ARG A 868 1.61 -9.20 8.60
C ARG A 868 2.74 -10.19 8.36
N TYR A 869 3.73 -10.17 9.23
CA TYR A 869 4.39 -11.40 9.61
C TYR A 869 3.29 -12.32 10.17
N LEU A 870 3.22 -13.55 9.68
CA LEU A 870 2.59 -14.63 10.44
C LEU A 870 3.24 -14.60 11.82
N THR A 871 2.52 -14.07 12.80
CA THR A 871 2.99 -14.01 14.18
C THR A 871 3.13 -15.43 14.70
N GLY A 872 3.95 -15.64 15.73
CA GLY A 872 4.05 -16.95 16.39
C GLY A 872 2.70 -17.47 16.92
N GLU A 873 1.67 -16.62 17.00
CA GLU A 873 0.30 -17.01 17.36
C GLU A 873 -0.52 -17.49 16.15
N GLU A 874 -0.28 -16.98 14.94
CA GLU A 874 -0.86 -17.54 13.69
C GLU A 874 -0.11 -18.80 13.22
N MET A 875 1.17 -18.99 13.60
CA MET A 875 1.88 -20.26 13.40
C MET A 875 1.63 -21.30 14.50
N LYS A 876 1.11 -20.89 15.67
CA LYS A 876 0.53 -21.79 16.68
C LYS A 876 -0.83 -22.37 16.26
N GLY A 877 -1.42 -21.90 15.15
CA GLY A 877 -2.52 -22.58 14.47
C GLY A 877 -2.12 -23.96 13.90
N PHE A 878 -0.82 -24.24 13.81
CA PHE A 878 -0.31 -25.61 13.70
C PHE A 878 -0.04 -26.15 15.10
N GLY A 879 -1.14 -26.29 15.84
CA GLY A 879 -1.16 -27.06 17.07
C GLY A 879 -0.76 -28.50 16.80
N ASP A 880 -0.08 -29.06 17.78
CA ASP A 880 0.18 -30.48 17.97
C ASP A 880 -1.12 -31.28 17.87
N GLU A 881 -1.50 -31.72 16.67
CA GLU A 881 -2.51 -32.77 16.49
C GLU A 881 -1.83 -34.14 16.62
N SER A 882 -1.34 -34.42 17.82
CA SER A 882 -1.12 -35.77 18.33
C SER A 882 -2.45 -36.43 18.78
N ALA A 883 -3.59 -35.96 18.26
CA ALA A 883 -4.89 -36.57 18.43
C ALA A 883 -5.23 -37.45 17.20
N PRO A 884 -5.82 -38.65 17.39
CA PRO A 884 -6.32 -39.44 16.29
C PRO A 884 -7.40 -38.63 15.55
N ILE A 885 -7.21 -38.39 14.25
CA ILE A 885 -8.22 -37.75 13.40
C ILE A 885 -9.48 -38.62 13.45
N ASP A 886 -10.46 -38.19 14.23
CA ASP A 886 -11.76 -38.82 14.29
C ASP A 886 -12.62 -38.33 13.11
N VAL A 887 -12.49 -39.02 11.98
CA VAL A 887 -13.29 -38.86 10.75
C VAL A 887 -14.82 -39.03 10.95
N THR A 888 -15.31 -39.09 12.19
CA THR A 888 -16.72 -39.32 12.53
C THR A 888 -17.37 -38.21 13.38
N ARG A 889 -16.67 -37.11 13.71
CA ARG A 889 -17.30 -35.95 14.38
C ARG A 889 -17.34 -34.71 13.48
N ASP A 890 -18.56 -34.23 13.25
CA ASP A 890 -18.87 -32.93 12.64
C ASP A 890 -18.71 -31.83 13.72
N GLU A 891 -17.75 -30.91 13.57
CA GLU A 891 -17.83 -29.61 14.25
C GLU A 891 -18.59 -28.64 13.34
N ARG A 892 -19.68 -28.06 13.87
CA ARG A 892 -20.36 -26.91 13.28
C ARG A 892 -19.56 -25.65 13.60
N CYS A 893 -19.19 -24.89 12.58
CA CYS A 893 -18.80 -23.49 12.75
C CYS A 893 -20.05 -22.65 13.05
N ASP A 894 -20.53 -22.67 14.30
CA ASP A 894 -21.54 -21.74 14.77
C ASP A 894 -20.87 -20.42 15.19
N ALA A 895 -20.70 -19.52 14.23
CA ALA A 895 -20.50 -18.11 14.51
C ALA A 895 -21.88 -17.47 14.70
N ASN A 896 -22.40 -17.51 15.93
CA ASN A 896 -23.44 -16.59 16.41
C ASN A 896 -23.44 -16.55 17.94
N THR A 897 -22.67 -15.62 18.50
CA THR A 897 -22.93 -15.11 19.85
C THR A 897 -23.57 -13.73 19.70
N VAL A 898 -24.81 -13.67 20.17
CA VAL A 898 -25.74 -12.53 20.17
C VAL A 898 -25.19 -11.37 21.04
N PRO A 899 -25.44 -10.09 20.67
CA PRO A 899 -24.91 -8.93 21.37
C PRO A 899 -25.74 -8.57 22.62
N PRO A 900 -25.15 -7.93 23.64
CA PRO A 900 -25.90 -7.24 24.68
C PRO A 900 -26.22 -5.79 24.30
N THR A 901 -27.37 -5.36 24.80
CA THR A 901 -28.14 -4.11 24.61
C THR A 901 -27.55 -2.86 25.29
N SER A 902 -27.69 -1.72 24.60
CA SER A 902 -27.98 -0.33 25.05
C SER A 902 -27.13 0.36 26.14
N ILE A 903 -26.46 1.47 25.78
CA ILE A 903 -26.71 2.90 26.18
C ILE A 903 -25.46 3.76 25.82
N ASP A 904 -25.70 4.87 25.08
CA ASP A 904 -24.96 6.14 24.87
C ASP A 904 -23.47 6.16 24.42
N GLU A 905 -22.96 7.06 23.57
CA GLU A 905 -23.47 8.15 22.69
C GLU A 905 -22.27 8.66 21.83
N ALA A 906 -22.59 9.38 20.75
CA ALA A 906 -21.77 10.31 19.95
C ALA A 906 -20.73 9.73 18.94
N LEU A 907 -21.09 9.54 17.66
CA LEU A 907 -21.23 10.51 16.54
C LEU A 907 -19.93 10.84 15.79
N SER A 908 -19.77 10.19 14.62
CA SER A 908 -19.32 10.86 13.39
C SER A 908 -20.18 10.35 12.21
N PRO A 909 -20.73 11.20 11.33
CA PRO A 909 -21.73 10.79 10.35
C PRO A 909 -21.13 10.50 8.96
N GLN A 910 -21.59 9.41 8.34
CA GLN A 910 -21.58 9.23 6.88
C GLN A 910 -23.00 9.01 6.36
N THR A 911 -23.25 9.70 5.26
CA THR A 911 -24.52 10.01 4.59
C THR A 911 -25.19 8.79 3.97
N VAL A 912 -26.51 8.69 4.17
CA VAL A 912 -27.42 7.70 3.58
C VAL A 912 -27.81 8.13 2.16
N TYR A 913 -27.78 7.16 1.24
CA TYR A 913 -28.50 7.21 -0.04
C TYR A 913 -29.92 6.70 0.19
N ASP A 914 -30.92 7.42 -0.32
CA ASP A 914 -32.22 6.83 -0.57
C ASP A 914 -32.89 7.40 -1.81
N SER A 915 -33.75 6.58 -2.40
CA SER A 915 -34.26 6.63 -3.76
C SER A 915 -35.79 6.62 -3.75
N TYR A 916 -36.48 7.36 -4.62
CA TYR A 916 -37.85 7.03 -5.08
C TYR A 916 -38.24 7.73 -6.39
N SER A 917 -39.22 7.11 -7.04
CA SER A 917 -39.72 7.07 -8.43
C SER A 917 -40.57 8.26 -8.95
N GLY A 918 -40.66 8.38 -10.30
CA GLY A 918 -41.27 9.46 -11.10
C GLY A 918 -42.82 9.59 -11.14
N PRO A 919 -43.39 10.40 -12.07
CA PRO A 919 -43.60 9.97 -13.47
C PRO A 919 -43.44 11.04 -14.60
N VAL A 920 -43.31 10.49 -15.83
CA VAL A 920 -43.37 10.97 -17.24
C VAL A 920 -43.89 12.38 -17.62
N ASP A 921 -43.19 13.09 -18.53
CA ASP A 921 -43.53 13.12 -19.98
C ASP A 921 -42.43 13.76 -20.88
N ASN A 922 -42.50 13.43 -22.17
CA ASN A 922 -41.49 13.53 -23.25
C ASN A 922 -41.05 14.94 -23.72
N VAL A 923 -39.74 15.17 -23.92
CA VAL A 923 -39.07 15.76 -25.11
C VAL A 923 -37.54 15.58 -24.95
N ASP A 924 -36.86 15.05 -25.97
CA ASP A 924 -35.41 14.80 -26.03
C ASP A 924 -34.58 16.11 -25.95
N ILE A 925 -33.86 16.30 -24.84
CA ILE A 925 -32.83 17.32 -24.66
C ILE A 925 -31.56 16.68 -24.09
N VAL A 926 -30.45 16.98 -24.77
CA VAL A 926 -29.05 16.60 -24.53
C VAL A 926 -28.68 16.58 -23.04
N LYS A 927 -28.33 15.40 -22.52
CA LYS A 927 -27.79 15.19 -21.16
C LYS A 927 -26.34 15.70 -21.06
N TYR A 928 -26.13 16.68 -20.18
CA TYR A 928 -24.82 16.96 -19.57
C TYR A 928 -24.46 15.87 -18.54
N PRO A 929 -23.19 15.41 -18.45
CA PRO A 929 -22.71 14.66 -17.29
C PRO A 929 -22.44 15.56 -16.07
N PRO A 930 -22.60 15.07 -14.82
CA PRO A 930 -22.57 15.88 -13.60
C PRO A 930 -21.17 15.99 -12.97
N HIS A 931 -20.94 17.14 -12.30
CA HIS A 931 -19.86 17.47 -11.36
C HIS A 931 -18.40 17.37 -11.83
N VAL A 932 -17.95 18.42 -12.54
CA VAL A 932 -16.56 18.88 -12.45
C VAL A 932 -16.50 19.97 -11.37
N GLY A 933 -15.89 19.63 -10.23
CA GLY A 933 -15.49 20.63 -9.23
C GLY A 933 -14.60 21.71 -9.84
N ARG A 934 -14.70 22.94 -9.32
CA ARG A 934 -13.95 24.15 -9.72
C ARG A 934 -12.55 23.84 -10.29
N LEU A 935 -12.39 23.92 -11.61
CA LEU A 935 -11.09 23.90 -12.26
C LEU A 935 -10.41 25.25 -12.09
N GLN A 936 -9.36 25.28 -11.26
CA GLN A 936 -8.35 26.35 -11.24
C GLN A 936 -7.55 26.28 -12.55
N TRP A 937 -7.68 27.29 -13.41
CA TRP A 937 -7.04 27.35 -14.72
C TRP A 937 -5.54 27.66 -14.59
N LYS A 938 -4.71 26.64 -14.34
CA LYS A 938 -3.23 26.75 -14.39
C LYS A 938 -2.71 26.40 -15.81
N THR A 939 -2.57 27.45 -16.63
CA THR A 939 -1.75 27.63 -17.86
C THR A 939 -1.58 26.46 -18.84
N PHE A 940 -2.29 26.50 -19.99
CA PHE A 940 -1.99 25.68 -21.18
C PHE A 940 -0.77 26.19 -21.95
N LEU A 941 -0.07 25.30 -22.66
CA LEU A 941 1.05 25.66 -23.55
C LEU A 941 0.53 26.30 -24.85
N VAL A 942 -0.48 25.67 -25.47
CA VAL A 942 -1.20 26.12 -26.66
C VAL A 942 -2.70 25.96 -26.36
N SER A 943 -3.52 26.96 -26.65
CA SER A 943 -4.98 26.86 -26.51
C SER A 943 -5.68 27.80 -27.50
N PHE A 944 -6.35 27.25 -28.51
CA PHE A 944 -7.09 28.02 -29.50
C PHE A 944 -8.28 27.27 -30.08
N LEU A 945 -9.23 28.03 -30.61
CA LEU A 945 -10.38 27.49 -31.33
C LEU A 945 -10.01 27.35 -32.81
N VAL A 946 -10.26 26.18 -33.40
CA VAL A 946 -10.05 25.90 -34.82
C VAL A 946 -11.38 25.55 -35.46
N ASP A 947 -11.71 26.20 -36.58
CA ASP A 947 -12.88 25.89 -37.39
C ASP A 947 -12.49 25.38 -38.79
N ALA A 948 -13.44 25.32 -39.71
CA ALA A 948 -13.22 24.88 -41.09
C ALA A 948 -12.18 25.71 -41.86
N ARG A 949 -11.79 26.90 -41.39
CA ARG A 949 -10.72 27.73 -41.97
C ARG A 949 -9.32 27.27 -41.58
N GLY A 950 -9.20 26.37 -40.59
CA GLY A 950 -7.92 25.92 -40.06
C GLY A 950 -7.29 26.95 -39.10
N GLY A 951 -6.07 26.68 -38.65
CA GLY A 951 -5.34 27.59 -37.77
C GLY A 951 -4.01 27.00 -37.30
N ALA A 952 -3.05 27.87 -37.00
CA ALA A 952 -1.77 27.50 -36.42
C ALA A 952 -1.51 28.35 -35.17
N MET A 953 -1.07 27.72 -34.07
CA MET A 953 -0.71 28.43 -32.85
C MET A 953 0.62 27.92 -32.30
N ARG A 954 1.47 28.86 -31.89
CA ARG A 954 2.72 28.59 -31.19
C ARG A 954 2.52 28.70 -29.68
N GLY A 955 3.21 27.86 -28.93
CA GLY A 955 3.10 27.84 -27.47
C GLY A 955 3.66 29.09 -26.81
N CYS A 956 3.08 29.50 -25.68
CA CYS A 956 3.50 30.67 -24.92
C CYS A 956 4.95 30.53 -24.38
N ARG A 957 5.64 31.66 -24.14
CA ARG A 957 6.94 31.75 -23.42
C ARG A 957 8.05 30.80 -23.92
N HIS A 958 8.57 31.02 -25.13
CA HIS A 958 9.81 30.39 -25.66
C HIS A 958 9.83 28.84 -25.68
N SER A 959 8.68 28.18 -25.60
CA SER A 959 8.61 26.70 -25.55
C SER A 959 8.95 26.00 -26.86
N GLY A 960 8.79 26.71 -27.99
CA GLY A 960 9.08 26.25 -29.35
C GLY A 960 8.09 25.23 -29.92
N VAL A 961 7.01 24.87 -29.20
CA VAL A 961 5.96 23.96 -29.69
C VAL A 961 4.99 24.70 -30.61
N ARG A 962 4.58 24.07 -31.71
CA ARG A 962 3.60 24.61 -32.67
C ARG A 962 2.56 23.53 -33.01
N VAL A 963 1.29 23.89 -33.03
CA VAL A 963 0.20 23.02 -33.52
C VAL A 963 -0.39 23.67 -34.77
N ILE A 964 -0.50 22.90 -35.86
CA ILE A 964 -0.95 23.36 -37.18
C ILE A 964 -2.10 22.47 -37.64
N VAL A 965 -3.29 23.04 -37.77
CA VAL A 965 -4.47 22.39 -38.35
C VAL A 965 -4.76 23.05 -39.72
N PRO A 966 -4.60 22.33 -40.85
CA PRO A 966 -4.88 22.90 -42.16
C PRO A 966 -6.36 23.26 -42.36
N PRO A 967 -6.68 24.16 -43.33
CA PRO A 967 -8.05 24.44 -43.72
C PRO A 967 -8.82 23.17 -44.11
N ARG A 968 -10.13 23.15 -43.82
CA ARG A 968 -11.07 22.05 -44.09
C ARG A 968 -10.74 20.72 -43.39
N ARG A 969 -9.88 20.72 -42.35
CA ARG A 969 -9.54 19.52 -41.57
C ARG A 969 -10.33 19.38 -40.26
N ALA A 970 -10.95 20.44 -39.75
CA ALA A 970 -11.87 20.38 -38.62
C ALA A 970 -13.33 20.32 -39.13
N SER A 971 -14.11 19.34 -38.67
CA SER A 971 -15.53 19.16 -39.04
C SER A 971 -16.47 20.10 -38.27
N MET A 972 -16.04 20.59 -37.11
CA MET A 972 -16.76 21.56 -36.27
C MET A 972 -15.75 22.44 -35.50
N PRO A 973 -16.14 23.63 -35.02
CA PRO A 973 -15.29 24.45 -34.16
C PRO A 973 -14.77 23.66 -32.95
N THR A 974 -13.48 23.37 -32.93
CA THR A 974 -12.82 22.51 -31.95
C THR A 974 -11.78 23.31 -31.18
N ARG A 975 -11.86 23.33 -29.84
CA ARG A 975 -10.85 23.95 -29.00
C ARG A 975 -9.67 23.00 -28.83
N VAL A 976 -8.56 23.31 -29.49
CA VAL A 976 -7.31 22.56 -29.40
C VAL A 976 -6.50 23.08 -28.21
N THR A 977 -6.20 22.18 -27.27
CA THR A 977 -5.33 22.47 -26.12
C THR A 977 -4.14 21.54 -26.09
N CYS A 978 -2.97 22.06 -25.72
CA CYS A 978 -1.77 21.27 -25.49
C CYS A 978 -1.06 21.77 -24.23
N ARG A 979 -0.55 20.86 -23.39
CA ARG A 979 0.26 21.21 -22.21
C ARG A 979 1.43 20.24 -22.01
N TYR A 980 2.51 20.74 -21.42
CA TYR A 980 3.62 19.88 -20.98
C TYR A 980 3.29 19.22 -19.65
N LEU A 981 3.54 17.92 -19.56
CA LEU A 981 3.41 17.16 -18.33
C LEU A 981 4.78 16.61 -17.91
N ARG A 982 5.04 16.65 -16.59
CA ARG A 982 6.20 15.97 -16.02
C ARG A 982 5.88 14.48 -15.87
N ARG A 983 6.87 13.61 -16.06
CA ARG A 983 6.70 12.16 -16.02
C ARG A 983 6.10 11.69 -14.70
N GLU A 984 6.48 12.33 -13.59
CA GLU A 984 6.06 11.97 -12.23
C GLU A 984 4.57 12.26 -11.97
N LYS A 985 3.92 13.04 -12.83
CA LYS A 985 2.49 13.36 -12.72
C LYS A 985 1.58 12.35 -13.46
N LEU A 986 2.15 11.36 -14.15
CA LEU A 986 1.39 10.31 -14.83
C LEU A 986 1.29 9.08 -13.94
N VAL A 987 0.08 8.53 -13.80
CA VAL A 987 -0.15 7.26 -13.11
C VAL A 987 0.57 6.11 -13.82
N HIS A 988 0.59 6.13 -15.16
CA HIS A 988 1.31 5.16 -15.99
C HIS A 988 2.25 5.87 -16.96
N PRO A 989 3.49 6.18 -16.57
CA PRO A 989 4.46 6.83 -17.44
C PRO A 989 4.91 5.90 -18.58
N PRO A 990 5.45 6.45 -19.69
CA PRO A 990 5.98 5.63 -20.78
C PRO A 990 7.08 4.67 -20.26
N PRO A 991 7.12 3.42 -20.74
CA PRO A 991 8.10 2.42 -20.32
C PRO A 991 9.46 2.75 -20.92
N LEU A 992 10.38 3.26 -20.09
CA LEU A 992 11.73 3.69 -20.49
C LEU A 992 12.78 2.80 -19.82
N MET A 993 13.75 2.30 -20.58
CA MET A 993 14.88 1.52 -20.06
C MET A 993 16.03 2.41 -19.54
N GLU A 994 16.99 1.81 -18.82
CA GLU A 994 18.14 2.51 -18.24
C GLU A 994 18.99 3.21 -19.32
N GLY A 995 19.01 4.55 -19.31
CA GLY A 995 19.67 5.38 -20.33
C GLY A 995 18.73 6.03 -21.37
N GLU A 996 17.44 5.65 -21.38
CA GLU A 996 16.37 6.23 -22.19
C GLU A 996 15.62 7.32 -21.40
N SER A 997 16.31 8.40 -21.02
CA SER A 997 15.66 9.52 -20.30
C SER A 997 16.37 10.87 -20.44
N LEU A 998 17.46 10.93 -21.22
CA LEU A 998 18.27 12.16 -21.37
C LEU A 998 17.50 13.32 -22.02
N ALA A 999 16.44 13.02 -22.77
CA ALA A 999 15.47 14.00 -23.25
C ALA A 999 14.11 13.29 -23.43
N SER A 1000 13.20 13.47 -22.48
CA SER A 1000 11.79 13.07 -22.64
C SER A 1000 10.88 14.29 -22.48
N ARG A 1001 9.92 14.45 -23.40
CA ARG A 1001 8.88 15.50 -23.32
C ARG A 1001 7.53 14.86 -23.53
N ILE A 1002 6.63 15.04 -22.55
CA ILE A 1002 5.28 14.50 -22.60
C ILE A 1002 4.30 15.64 -22.84
N LEU A 1003 3.51 15.50 -23.88
CA LEU A 1003 2.45 16.42 -24.28
C LEU A 1003 1.12 15.77 -24.00
N GLU A 1004 0.27 16.50 -23.30
CA GLU A 1004 -1.14 16.16 -23.16
C GLU A 1004 -1.95 17.00 -24.14
N LEU A 1005 -2.80 16.35 -24.91
CA LEU A 1005 -3.62 16.98 -25.95
C LEU A 1005 -5.11 16.92 -25.57
N GLY A 1006 -5.82 17.99 -25.92
CA GLY A 1006 -7.27 18.06 -25.81
C GLY A 1006 -7.88 18.63 -27.09
N PRO A 1007 -9.08 18.16 -27.50
CA PRO A 1007 -9.89 17.12 -26.86
C PRO A 1007 -9.36 15.71 -27.16
N VAL A 1008 -9.37 14.81 -26.18
CA VAL A 1008 -8.95 13.41 -26.35
C VAL A 1008 -9.90 12.69 -27.29
N GLY A 1009 -9.36 12.00 -28.30
CA GLY A 1009 -10.14 11.29 -29.32
C GLY A 1009 -10.74 12.19 -30.41
N ALA A 1010 -10.35 13.47 -30.48
CA ALA A 1010 -10.78 14.36 -31.55
C ALA A 1010 -10.27 13.85 -32.90
N LYS A 1011 -11.19 13.65 -33.86
CA LYS A 1011 -10.89 13.18 -35.23
C LYS A 1011 -10.91 14.36 -36.20
N PHE A 1012 -9.89 14.43 -37.03
CA PHE A 1012 -9.77 15.42 -38.10
C PHE A 1012 -10.06 14.78 -39.46
N LEU A 1013 -10.59 15.55 -40.41
CA LEU A 1013 -10.89 15.14 -41.78
C LEU A 1013 -9.61 14.94 -42.63
N GLY A 1014 -8.43 14.98 -42.01
CA GLY A 1014 -7.12 14.75 -42.63
C GLY A 1014 -5.98 15.09 -41.67
N PRO A 1015 -4.72 15.07 -42.15
CA PRO A 1015 -3.57 15.13 -41.27
C PRO A 1015 -3.37 16.52 -40.66
N VAL A 1016 -3.07 16.52 -39.37
CA VAL A 1016 -2.71 17.68 -38.53
C VAL A 1016 -1.26 17.50 -38.07
N MET A 1017 -0.54 18.60 -37.91
CA MET A 1017 0.89 18.58 -37.55
C MET A 1017 1.15 19.24 -36.19
N ILE A 1018 2.01 18.61 -35.41
CA ILE A 1018 2.53 19.13 -34.15
C ILE A 1018 4.05 19.16 -34.23
N GLU A 1019 4.64 20.33 -34.08
CA GLU A 1019 6.09 20.52 -34.04
C GLU A 1019 6.55 20.68 -32.59
N VAL A 1020 7.57 19.93 -32.18
CA VAL A 1020 8.06 19.92 -30.80
C VAL A 1020 9.59 19.98 -30.80
N PRO A 1021 10.22 20.92 -30.08
CA PRO A 1021 11.67 20.96 -29.96
C PRO A 1021 12.20 19.79 -29.15
N ASN A 1022 13.24 19.15 -29.66
CA ASN A 1022 14.00 18.14 -28.97
C ASN A 1022 15.39 18.70 -28.59
N PHE A 1023 15.83 18.46 -27.36
CA PHE A 1023 17.12 18.97 -26.85
C PHE A 1023 18.16 17.84 -26.68
N GLY A 1024 17.79 16.61 -27.04
CA GLY A 1024 18.68 15.45 -26.96
C GLY A 1024 19.87 15.62 -27.90
N SER A 1025 21.08 15.49 -27.36
CA SER A 1025 22.31 15.54 -28.15
C SER A 1025 22.49 14.29 -29.01
N LEU A 1026 21.91 14.28 -30.21
CA LEU A 1026 22.22 13.31 -31.27
C LEU A 1026 23.62 13.55 -31.87
N ARG A 1027 24.66 13.62 -31.02
CA ARG A 1027 26.05 13.69 -31.50
C ARG A 1027 26.51 12.27 -31.84
N GLY A 1028 26.31 11.87 -33.10
CA GLY A 1028 26.67 10.54 -33.63
C GLY A 1028 25.45 9.69 -33.99
N SER A 1029 25.69 8.52 -34.58
CA SER A 1029 24.66 7.54 -35.01
C SER A 1029 24.12 6.65 -33.87
N GLU A 1030 24.56 6.87 -32.62
CA GLU A 1030 24.33 6.00 -31.46
C GLU A 1030 22.90 6.07 -30.87
N ARG A 1031 22.15 7.14 -31.14
CA ARG A 1031 20.83 7.40 -30.55
C ARG A 1031 19.81 7.82 -31.62
N GLU A 1032 18.56 7.49 -31.38
CA GLU A 1032 17.41 7.88 -32.21
C GLU A 1032 16.32 8.56 -31.36
N ILE A 1033 15.40 9.26 -32.02
CA ILE A 1033 14.22 9.87 -31.40
C ILE A 1033 13.00 9.09 -31.83
N VAL A 1034 12.18 8.70 -30.85
CA VAL A 1034 10.94 7.96 -31.06
C VAL A 1034 9.77 8.70 -30.44
N VAL A 1035 8.63 8.66 -31.13
CA VAL A 1035 7.37 9.24 -30.68
C VAL A 1035 6.48 8.11 -30.19
N LEU A 1036 6.12 8.14 -28.91
CA LEU A 1036 5.14 7.24 -28.31
C LEU A 1036 3.79 7.95 -28.20
N ARG A 1037 2.70 7.21 -28.41
CA ARG A 1037 1.32 7.67 -28.24
C ARG A 1037 0.59 6.82 -27.20
N SER A 1038 -0.30 7.44 -26.43
CA SER A 1038 -1.21 6.77 -25.50
C SER A 1038 -2.63 7.31 -25.63
N GLU A 1039 -3.58 6.43 -25.95
CA GLU A 1039 -4.99 6.83 -26.14
C GLU A 1039 -5.72 7.08 -24.82
N ASN A 1040 -5.40 6.29 -23.79
CA ASN A 1040 -6.13 6.26 -22.53
C ASN A 1040 -5.28 6.69 -21.32
N GLY A 1041 -3.97 6.91 -21.50
CA GLY A 1041 -3.05 7.21 -20.40
C GLY A 1041 -2.54 6.01 -19.62
N GLU A 1042 -2.94 4.79 -19.99
CA GLU A 1042 -2.53 3.53 -19.31
C GLU A 1042 -1.51 2.75 -20.14
N THR A 1043 -1.70 2.69 -21.46
CA THR A 1043 -0.84 1.92 -22.38
C THR A 1043 -0.14 2.82 -23.38
N TRP A 1044 1.11 2.48 -23.73
CA TRP A 1044 1.95 3.24 -24.64
C TRP A 1044 2.36 2.39 -25.85
N ARG A 1045 2.28 2.96 -27.04
CA ARG A 1045 2.72 2.34 -28.31
C ARG A 1045 3.49 3.33 -29.16
N GLU A 1046 4.34 2.83 -30.06
CA GLU A 1046 5.08 3.67 -31.00
C GLU A 1046 4.12 4.28 -32.04
N HIS A 1047 4.29 5.56 -32.34
CA HIS A 1047 3.48 6.27 -33.33
C HIS A 1047 4.03 5.96 -34.73
N THR A 1048 3.30 5.16 -35.50
CA THR A 1048 3.76 4.56 -36.76
C THR A 1048 3.49 5.41 -38.01
N VAL A 1049 2.95 6.62 -37.87
CA VAL A 1049 2.67 7.49 -39.02
C VAL A 1049 3.98 8.13 -39.48
N GLU A 1050 4.49 7.69 -40.63
CA GLU A 1050 5.70 8.24 -41.22
C GLU A 1050 5.47 9.67 -41.72
N VAL A 1051 6.40 10.57 -41.40
CA VAL A 1051 6.39 11.96 -41.85
C VAL A 1051 7.09 12.01 -43.21
N THR A 1052 6.36 11.89 -44.30
CA THR A 1052 6.91 12.09 -45.65
C THR A 1052 6.97 13.58 -46.02
N ASP A 1053 7.98 13.97 -46.80
CA ASP A 1053 8.14 15.37 -47.21
C ASP A 1053 6.96 15.90 -48.05
N GLU A 1054 6.26 15.01 -48.76
CA GLU A 1054 5.04 15.32 -49.50
C GLU A 1054 3.89 15.73 -48.58
N VAL A 1055 3.65 14.98 -47.48
CA VAL A 1055 2.60 15.28 -46.50
C VAL A 1055 2.91 16.58 -45.74
N VAL A 1056 4.19 16.82 -45.44
CA VAL A 1056 4.63 18.08 -44.82
C VAL A 1056 4.36 19.26 -45.75
N LYS A 1057 4.65 19.12 -47.05
CA LYS A 1057 4.40 20.15 -48.06
C LYS A 1057 2.91 20.43 -48.28
N ASP A 1058 2.08 19.39 -48.22
CA ASP A 1058 0.61 19.51 -48.33
C ASP A 1058 -0.01 20.20 -47.11
N ILE A 1059 0.49 19.92 -45.90
CA ILE A 1059 0.02 20.56 -44.66
C ILE A 1059 0.44 22.04 -44.60
N LEU A 1060 1.64 22.36 -45.08
CA LEU A 1060 2.23 23.71 -45.10
C LEU A 1060 1.92 24.49 -46.41
N GLY A 1061 0.83 24.16 -47.11
CA GLY A 1061 0.47 24.69 -48.44
C GLY A 1061 0.47 26.23 -48.60
N ALA A 1062 0.17 26.71 -49.82
CA ALA A 1062 0.40 28.09 -50.30
C ALA A 1062 -0.26 29.26 -49.53
N ASN A 1063 -1.01 29.02 -48.45
CA ASN A 1063 -1.77 30.01 -47.69
C ASN A 1063 -1.13 30.41 -46.33
N PHE A 1064 0.07 29.92 -46.01
CA PHE A 1064 0.86 30.43 -44.88
C PHE A 1064 1.93 31.40 -45.39
N ASP A 1065 2.00 32.60 -44.79
CA ASP A 1065 2.84 33.72 -45.24
C ASP A 1065 4.31 33.35 -45.46
N LYS A 1066 4.98 34.06 -46.37
CA LYS A 1066 6.39 33.84 -46.72
C LYS A 1066 7.35 33.99 -45.52
N GLU A 1067 6.97 34.71 -44.45
CA GLU A 1067 7.75 34.81 -43.21
C GLU A 1067 7.72 33.52 -42.35
N ASP A 1068 6.74 32.63 -42.56
CA ASP A 1068 6.66 31.30 -41.93
C ASP A 1068 7.49 30.24 -42.68
N ARG A 1069 8.06 30.59 -43.85
CA ARG A 1069 8.90 29.72 -44.68
C ARG A 1069 10.40 29.92 -44.47
N ASP A 1070 10.83 30.93 -43.73
CA ASP A 1070 12.24 31.11 -43.43
C ASP A 1070 12.71 30.08 -42.38
N PRO A 1071 13.74 29.28 -42.69
CA PRO A 1071 14.33 28.36 -41.74
C PRO A 1071 15.09 29.20 -40.70
N TRP A 1072 14.42 29.55 -39.60
CA TRP A 1072 15.06 30.02 -38.38
C TRP A 1072 16.12 29.01 -37.95
N HIS A 1073 17.36 29.33 -38.33
CA HIS A 1073 18.63 28.86 -37.83
C HIS A 1073 18.82 27.35 -37.67
N SER A 1074 19.70 26.84 -38.53
CA SER A 1074 20.45 25.58 -38.57
C SER A 1074 21.10 25.14 -37.24
N GLY A 1075 20.32 25.03 -36.16
CA GLY A 1075 20.79 24.71 -34.81
C GLY A 1075 19.74 24.17 -33.84
N ASN A 1076 18.44 24.28 -34.12
CA ASN A 1076 17.38 23.75 -33.25
C ASN A 1076 16.82 22.43 -33.79
N ARG A 1077 16.95 21.35 -33.02
CA ARG A 1077 16.45 20.02 -33.37
C ARG A 1077 14.94 19.97 -33.12
N LEU A 1078 14.13 19.91 -34.18
CA LEU A 1078 12.66 19.83 -34.09
C LEU A 1078 12.18 18.42 -34.48
N THR A 1079 11.20 17.90 -33.78
CA THR A 1079 10.49 16.65 -34.12
C THR A 1079 9.08 17.01 -34.56
N ARG A 1080 8.69 16.59 -35.77
CA ARG A 1080 7.35 16.77 -36.32
C ARG A 1080 6.53 15.51 -36.09
N ILE A 1081 5.31 15.66 -35.62
CA ILE A 1081 4.34 14.59 -35.40
C ILE A 1081 3.15 14.88 -36.32
N VAL A 1082 2.84 13.95 -37.23
CA VAL A 1082 1.64 14.01 -38.07
C VAL A 1082 0.61 13.04 -37.52
N THR A 1083 -0.62 13.50 -37.32
CA THR A 1083 -1.71 12.67 -36.82
C THR A 1083 -3.06 13.10 -37.39
N THR A 1084 -3.99 12.16 -37.52
CA THR A 1084 -5.40 12.41 -37.93
C THR A 1084 -6.36 12.40 -36.74
N GLU A 1085 -5.87 12.02 -35.56
CA GLU A 1085 -6.61 12.01 -34.31
C GLU A 1085 -5.73 12.43 -33.13
N PHE A 1086 -6.32 13.03 -32.10
CA PHE A 1086 -5.59 13.40 -30.89
C PHE A 1086 -5.65 12.29 -29.83
N PRO A 1087 -4.51 11.64 -29.51
CA PRO A 1087 -4.42 10.77 -28.34
C PRO A 1087 -4.43 11.60 -27.05
N HIS A 1088 -4.62 10.95 -25.90
CA HIS A 1088 -4.50 11.63 -24.60
C HIS A 1088 -3.09 12.18 -24.40
N TYR A 1089 -2.07 11.39 -24.77
CA TYR A 1089 -0.67 11.78 -24.63
C TYR A 1089 0.19 11.44 -25.85
N PHE A 1090 1.14 12.32 -26.16
CA PHE A 1090 2.34 12.01 -26.93
C PHE A 1090 3.58 12.15 -26.05
N ALA A 1091 4.54 11.23 -26.20
CA ALA A 1091 5.84 11.33 -25.56
C ALA A 1091 6.95 11.26 -26.60
N ILE A 1092 7.83 12.26 -26.62
CA ILE A 1092 9.03 12.26 -27.44
C ILE A 1092 10.19 11.78 -26.58
N VAL A 1093 10.82 10.69 -26.99
CA VAL A 1093 11.83 9.99 -26.21
C VAL A 1093 13.10 9.82 -27.03
N SER A 1094 14.25 10.16 -26.47
CA SER A 1094 15.55 9.75 -27.01
C SER A 1094 15.97 8.41 -26.44
N ARG A 1095 16.12 7.41 -27.32
CA ARG A 1095 16.64 6.07 -26.97
C ARG A 1095 17.94 5.75 -27.72
N VAL A 1096 18.64 4.73 -27.26
CA VAL A 1096 19.81 4.18 -27.99
C VAL A 1096 19.30 3.48 -29.24
N LYS A 1097 19.98 3.65 -30.36
CA LYS A 1097 19.56 3.02 -31.63
C LYS A 1097 19.56 1.50 -31.48
N GLN A 1098 18.44 0.87 -31.81
CA GLN A 1098 18.23 -0.57 -31.73
C GLN A 1098 17.82 -1.10 -33.09
N GLU A 1099 18.64 -1.99 -33.67
CA GLU A 1099 18.32 -2.63 -34.95
C GLU A 1099 17.43 -3.84 -34.71
N VAL A 1100 16.20 -3.82 -35.26
CA VAL A 1100 15.22 -4.88 -35.06
C VAL A 1100 14.98 -5.64 -36.35
N HIS A 1101 15.32 -6.93 -36.37
CA HIS A 1101 15.09 -7.83 -37.51
C HIS A 1101 14.28 -9.05 -37.09
N ALA A 1102 13.41 -9.53 -37.97
CA ALA A 1102 12.60 -10.73 -37.72
C ALA A 1102 13.32 -11.98 -38.22
N ILE A 1103 13.87 -12.78 -37.29
CA ILE A 1103 14.65 -13.99 -37.59
C ILE A 1103 13.82 -15.23 -37.27
N GLY A 1104 13.72 -16.15 -38.24
CA GLY A 1104 13.02 -17.43 -38.12
C GLY A 1104 13.92 -18.64 -37.91
N PRO A 1105 13.34 -19.86 -37.99
CA PRO A 1105 14.07 -21.12 -37.83
C PRO A 1105 15.19 -21.33 -38.86
N GLU A 1106 15.11 -20.66 -40.00
CA GLU A 1106 16.13 -20.61 -41.05
C GLU A 1106 17.45 -19.98 -40.60
N GLY A 1107 17.49 -19.29 -39.44
CA GLY A 1107 18.66 -18.54 -38.99
C GLY A 1107 18.77 -17.18 -39.68
N GLY A 1108 19.76 -16.37 -39.28
CA GLY A 1108 19.91 -15.02 -39.81
C GLY A 1108 20.94 -14.20 -39.07
N MET A 1109 21.22 -12.99 -39.57
CA MET A 1109 22.20 -12.09 -38.98
C MET A 1109 21.57 -10.71 -38.77
N VAL A 1110 21.87 -10.07 -37.63
CA VAL A 1110 21.59 -8.65 -37.38
C VAL A 1110 22.91 -7.92 -37.24
N SER A 1111 23.17 -6.93 -38.09
CA SER A 1111 24.34 -6.05 -38.00
C SER A 1111 23.96 -4.71 -37.38
N SER A 1112 24.88 -4.13 -36.59
CA SER A 1112 24.68 -2.79 -36.04
C SER A 1112 25.09 -1.72 -37.04
N THR A 1113 24.23 -0.73 -37.28
CA THR A 1113 24.60 0.44 -38.10
C THR A 1113 25.51 1.44 -37.37
N VAL A 1114 25.58 1.34 -36.03
CA VAL A 1114 26.44 2.21 -35.19
C VAL A 1114 27.89 1.76 -35.26
N VAL A 1115 28.12 0.44 -35.23
CA VAL A 1115 29.44 -0.17 -35.46
C VAL A 1115 29.23 -1.40 -36.35
N PRO A 1116 29.54 -1.29 -37.66
CA PRO A 1116 29.29 -2.35 -38.64
C PRO A 1116 29.98 -3.69 -38.35
N GLN A 1117 31.04 -3.66 -37.53
CA GLN A 1117 31.78 -4.83 -37.06
C GLN A 1117 30.96 -5.69 -36.09
N VAL A 1118 29.95 -5.11 -35.41
CA VAL A 1118 29.06 -5.88 -34.51
C VAL A 1118 28.02 -6.63 -35.32
N GLN A 1119 28.01 -7.94 -35.18
CA GLN A 1119 27.00 -8.79 -35.79
C GLN A 1119 26.51 -9.85 -34.80
N ALA A 1120 25.20 -9.96 -34.64
CA ALA A 1120 24.58 -11.09 -33.96
C ALA A 1120 24.19 -12.14 -35.01
N VAL A 1121 24.84 -13.29 -34.98
CA VAL A 1121 24.63 -14.40 -35.91
C VAL A 1121 23.83 -15.51 -35.23
N PHE A 1122 22.68 -15.83 -35.83
CA PHE A 1122 21.79 -16.88 -35.40
C PHE A 1122 21.94 -18.08 -36.35
N PRO A 1123 22.57 -19.19 -35.91
CA PRO A 1123 22.68 -20.39 -36.74
C PRO A 1123 21.29 -21.00 -37.00
N GLN A 1124 21.18 -21.75 -38.09
CA GLN A 1124 19.95 -22.45 -38.46
C GLN A 1124 19.47 -23.36 -37.32
N GLY A 1125 18.19 -23.30 -36.98
CA GLY A 1125 17.60 -24.03 -35.84
C GLY A 1125 17.76 -23.37 -34.46
N ALA A 1126 18.48 -22.24 -34.35
CA ALA A 1126 18.60 -21.51 -33.09
C ALA A 1126 17.23 -21.00 -32.59
N LEU A 1127 16.39 -20.51 -33.49
CA LEU A 1127 15.03 -20.04 -33.22
C LEU A 1127 14.01 -21.10 -33.69
N THR A 1128 12.92 -21.27 -32.94
CA THR A 1128 11.87 -22.26 -33.24
C THR A 1128 10.64 -21.61 -33.88
N LYS A 1129 10.55 -20.28 -33.81
CA LYS A 1129 9.51 -19.44 -34.40
C LYS A 1129 10.16 -18.12 -34.84
N ARG A 1130 9.56 -17.46 -35.83
CA ARG A 1130 10.00 -16.15 -36.31
C ARG A 1130 9.72 -15.09 -35.25
N ILE A 1131 10.78 -14.53 -34.66
CA ILE A 1131 10.70 -13.52 -33.60
C ILE A 1131 11.48 -12.27 -33.99
N LYS A 1132 11.05 -11.10 -33.50
CA LYS A 1132 11.79 -9.85 -33.65
C LYS A 1132 12.94 -9.84 -32.65
N VAL A 1133 14.17 -9.79 -33.15
CA VAL A 1133 15.39 -9.70 -32.36
C VAL A 1133 15.95 -8.29 -32.47
N GLY A 1134 16.31 -7.69 -31.34
CA GLY A 1134 16.91 -6.36 -31.29
C GLY A 1134 18.41 -6.41 -30.99
N LEU A 1135 19.26 -5.76 -31.78
CA LEU A 1135 20.67 -5.56 -31.49
C LEU A 1135 20.93 -4.11 -31.06
N GLN A 1136 21.56 -3.92 -29.92
CA GLN A 1136 21.90 -2.62 -29.36
C GLN A 1136 23.38 -2.57 -28.96
N VAL A 1137 24.07 -1.51 -29.37
CA VAL A 1137 25.52 -1.32 -29.15
C VAL A 1137 25.74 -0.02 -28.39
N ASN A 1138 26.40 -0.09 -27.24
CA ASN A 1138 26.75 1.06 -26.41
C ASN A 1138 28.25 1.35 -26.50
N LEU A 1139 28.60 2.55 -26.94
CA LEU A 1139 29.97 3.07 -27.02
C LEU A 1139 30.33 3.91 -25.79
N PHE A 1140 31.61 3.99 -25.43
CA PHE A 1140 32.12 4.91 -24.41
C PHE A 1140 33.26 5.76 -24.97
N LYS A 1141 33.25 7.06 -24.68
CA LYS A 1141 34.36 7.98 -25.01
C LYS A 1141 35.26 8.19 -23.77
N PRO A 1142 36.53 7.76 -23.79
CA PRO A 1142 37.48 8.08 -22.72
C PRO A 1142 37.75 9.60 -22.66
N ARG A 1143 38.00 10.14 -21.46
CA ARG A 1143 38.51 11.51 -21.30
C ARG A 1143 40.02 11.51 -21.64
N ARG A 1144 40.36 12.23 -22.72
CA ARG A 1144 41.71 12.59 -23.23
C ARG A 1144 42.55 11.47 -23.88
N ASN A 1145 42.95 11.74 -25.13
CA ASN A 1145 44.05 11.14 -25.92
C ASN A 1145 44.12 9.61 -26.11
N VAL A 1146 43.01 8.98 -26.50
CA VAL A 1146 43.07 7.67 -27.18
C VAL A 1146 42.19 7.70 -28.42
N ALA A 1147 42.76 7.39 -29.58
CA ALA A 1147 42.10 7.46 -30.89
C ALA A 1147 41.25 6.22 -31.24
N SER A 1148 41.06 5.27 -30.32
CA SER A 1148 40.27 4.07 -30.55
C SER A 1148 38.90 4.15 -29.87
N THR A 1149 37.84 3.90 -30.64
CA THR A 1149 36.47 3.69 -30.15
C THR A 1149 36.43 2.37 -29.36
N CYS A 1150 36.22 2.44 -28.04
CA CYS A 1150 36.06 1.25 -27.20
C CYS A 1150 34.57 0.95 -26.97
N LEU A 1151 34.19 -0.32 -27.17
CA LEU A 1151 32.90 -0.87 -26.75
C LEU A 1151 32.72 -0.79 -25.24
N LYS A 1152 31.51 -0.43 -24.80
CA LYS A 1152 31.11 -0.57 -23.40
C LYS A 1152 30.25 -1.81 -23.17
N LYS A 1153 29.27 -2.06 -24.04
CA LYS A 1153 28.30 -3.16 -23.88
C LYS A 1153 27.60 -3.43 -25.21
N ILE A 1154 27.37 -4.71 -25.52
CA ILE A 1154 26.49 -5.14 -26.60
C ILE A 1154 25.34 -5.92 -25.95
N SER A 1155 24.12 -5.58 -26.31
CA SER A 1155 22.91 -6.25 -25.82
C SER A 1155 22.06 -6.73 -26.98
N VAL A 1156 21.64 -7.99 -26.91
CA VAL A 1156 20.69 -8.60 -27.84
C VAL A 1156 19.38 -8.80 -27.08
N ASN A 1157 18.37 -8.00 -27.43
CA ASN A 1157 17.08 -7.94 -26.75
C ASN A 1157 16.05 -8.85 -27.46
N HIS A 1158 15.03 -9.27 -26.71
CA HIS A 1158 13.94 -10.16 -27.16
C HIS A 1158 14.37 -11.59 -27.57
N VAL A 1159 15.50 -12.07 -27.06
CA VAL A 1159 15.94 -13.48 -27.20
C VAL A 1159 15.64 -14.26 -25.91
N PRO A 1160 14.98 -15.43 -25.97
CA PRO A 1160 14.74 -16.27 -24.79
C PRO A 1160 16.08 -16.70 -24.15
N LYS A 1161 16.18 -16.65 -22.80
CA LYS A 1161 17.40 -16.89 -21.99
C LYS A 1161 18.15 -18.22 -22.23
N LYS A 1162 17.67 -19.12 -23.10
CA LYS A 1162 18.21 -20.48 -23.33
C LYS A 1162 18.69 -20.77 -24.77
N LYS A 1163 18.80 -19.77 -25.66
CA LYS A 1163 19.12 -20.02 -27.09
C LYS A 1163 20.51 -19.53 -27.51
N ARG A 1164 21.23 -20.36 -28.28
CA ARG A 1164 22.60 -20.13 -28.77
C ARG A 1164 22.59 -19.14 -29.93
N PHE A 1165 23.25 -18.00 -29.77
CA PHE A 1165 23.62 -17.08 -30.85
C PHE A 1165 25.09 -16.69 -30.66
N SER A 1166 25.78 -16.42 -31.75
CA SER A 1166 27.17 -15.96 -31.71
C SER A 1166 27.19 -14.46 -31.93
N LEU A 1167 28.00 -13.76 -31.14
CA LEU A 1167 28.19 -12.33 -31.28
C LEU A 1167 29.60 -12.10 -31.83
N MET A 1168 29.68 -11.54 -33.03
CA MET A 1168 30.93 -11.15 -33.66
C MET A 1168 31.14 -9.65 -33.43
N TRP A 1169 32.33 -9.26 -33.00
CA TRP A 1169 32.80 -7.88 -32.91
C TRP A 1169 34.19 -7.79 -33.52
#